data_AF-A0A915LNG5-F1
#
_entry.id   AF-A0A915LNG5-F1
#
_cell.length_a   1.000
_cell.length_b   1.000
_cell.length_c   1.000
_cell.angle_alpha   90.00
_cell.angle_beta   90.00
_cell.angle_gamma   90.00
#
_symmetry.space_group_name_H-M   'P 1'
#
loop_
_entity.id
_entity.type
_entity.pdbx_description
1 polymer ?
#
loop_
_entity_poly.entity_id
_entity_poly.type
_entity_poly.pdbx_seq_one_letter_code
_entity_poly.pdbx_strand_id
1 'polypeptide(L)'
;MHFRDNITARWEGFPMPKQQNLLDGDDVGTLLTSQLEGDEEGKAPLTCTQKIIKFGSNKTINNPENWAIVFRDYMRIAYDLFYAQKSGKLRRKSLQSISVSLGALELADIGSKDDTNLWFPIGAYVLCICVYCSFGSIMFMNWEEKWSFIHSFHFGFNLIVTVGLGDIVVTDYLFLSLIVAFVIVGLAVVTMCVDLASTHLKNYFAKIHYFGRAKRFLGMSEELREIVTLLGVLKRKKHGKITLDDVCNFLENELYNRAYEPHELLRKLRFIDENTLSSTLSTMRHNRDEINSDVNPDLAEERNKATFDPFKLGNFFWQGQLLRRKEILSYVEAQGAELCPRVPEVFMSRMEQMEDVARLSVAMANHAEKVIDVLKPEEQFYFNSLICGFNGSPFHLHLIMAVPAMINSCDDDQATEWLPKLLNRELIATYAQTEMGHGTNLRALETTATYDPSTEQFILNTPTITATKWWPGALGKSVNYAVVIAQLWTNGKCYGPHPFWVQLRDLETHKSLPGITLGDIGPKLGTPSNDNGFLRFENYRIPRRHMLMKHAKVLPSGEYVPPLHAKVGYTSMMYVRSMMIYGHAIYLAQAATIAIRYSCIRRQGEIKPGAGEVKVLDYKTQQYRLLPVLAHVYAIAFTGLYINQLYHTVIGDINAGDVSLLADLHSLGSGLKAVTSWQITQGVEQCRLACGGHGYSDASGLPSIYTMVAGSLTYEGENIVMLLQTARSLMKVAAECSCVTDNIGKMKENEGKMKNPITGYIFRKPTSSSQINENSNASKAHTQTFMVRIFIETIPKIEDIAVRHVMNDILWLYLTYELVHSSVGLLEVAK
;
A
#
# COMPACT_ATOMS: atom_id res chain seq x y z
N MET A 1 43.94 34.41 30.81
CA MET A 1 43.77 33.50 29.67
C MET A 1 42.46 32.75 29.88
N HIS A 2 41.49 33.06 29.01
CA HIS A 2 40.23 32.41 28.65
C HIS A 2 39.13 31.92 29.63
N PHE A 3 37.95 32.52 29.35
CA PHE A 3 36.57 32.05 29.34
C PHE A 3 35.83 31.76 30.64
N ARG A 4 35.31 32.89 31.13
CA ARG A 4 34.17 33.12 32.03
C ARG A 4 33.05 33.75 31.16
N ASP A 5 31.85 33.92 31.76
CA ASP A 5 30.71 34.78 31.36
C ASP A 5 29.57 34.03 30.65
N ASN A 6 28.28 34.12 30.97
CA ASN A 6 27.43 34.86 31.93
C ASN A 6 26.03 34.16 31.87
N ILE A 7 25.34 33.85 32.97
CA ILE A 7 24.36 34.71 33.69
C ILE A 7 23.13 35.12 32.84
N THR A 8 21.98 34.54 33.20
CA THR A 8 20.67 35.17 33.49
C THR A 8 20.23 36.51 32.87
N ALA A 9 18.91 36.59 32.59
CA ALA A 9 18.03 37.77 32.35
C ALA A 9 17.94 38.27 30.87
N ARG A 10 16.79 38.63 30.26
CA ARG A 10 15.44 39.07 30.67
C ARG A 10 14.43 38.51 29.63
N TRP A 11 13.17 38.16 29.92
CA TRP A 11 12.10 39.02 30.44
C TRP A 11 11.13 38.21 31.31
N GLU A 12 11.02 38.63 32.57
CA GLU A 12 9.82 38.44 33.40
C GLU A 12 8.74 39.43 32.94
N GLY A 13 7.46 39.05 33.05
CA GLY A 13 6.35 39.96 32.78
C GLY A 13 4.95 39.35 32.88
N PHE A 14 4.46 39.22 34.11
CA PHE A 14 3.04 39.18 34.54
C PHE A 14 2.26 37.85 34.53
N PRO A 15 1.32 37.69 35.50
CA PRO A 15 1.00 36.44 36.17
C PRO A 15 -0.22 35.71 35.60
N MET A 16 -0.25 34.39 35.78
CA MET A 16 -1.49 33.60 35.77
C MET A 16 -2.40 34.02 36.94
N PRO A 17 -3.66 34.45 36.70
CA PRO A 17 -4.69 34.42 37.73
C PRO A 17 -5.39 33.05 37.73
N LYS A 18 -5.22 32.36 38.87
CA LYS A 18 -6.15 31.46 39.57
C LYS A 18 -7.12 30.59 38.74
N GLN A 19 -6.96 29.27 38.93
CA GLN A 19 -8.07 28.34 39.10
C GLN A 19 -9.05 28.87 40.16
N GLN A 20 -10.31 29.07 39.79
CA GLN A 20 -11.51 28.64 40.51
C GLN A 20 -12.75 29.36 39.96
N ASN A 21 -13.65 28.59 39.37
CA ASN A 21 -15.09 28.53 39.66
C ASN A 21 -15.62 27.30 38.90
N LEU A 22 -15.91 26.19 39.59
CA LEU A 22 -17.23 25.86 40.18
C LEU A 22 -18.25 25.56 39.06
N LEU A 23 -18.76 24.32 38.95
CA LEU A 23 -19.90 23.78 39.72
C LEU A 23 -21.16 24.64 39.45
N ASP A 24 -22.34 24.19 39.05
CA ASP A 24 -23.06 22.92 39.05
C ASP A 24 -24.18 23.06 37.98
N GLY A 25 -24.82 21.99 37.54
CA GLY A 25 -26.20 21.78 38.01
C GLY A 25 -26.95 20.76 37.16
N ASP A 26 -27.64 19.90 37.89
CA ASP A 26 -28.31 18.66 37.52
C ASP A 26 -29.59 18.79 36.68
N ASP A 27 -29.98 17.61 36.19
CA ASP A 27 -31.33 17.07 35.99
C ASP A 27 -32.20 17.59 34.83
N VAL A 28 -32.74 16.66 34.04
CA VAL A 28 -34.04 16.02 34.30
C VAL A 28 -34.19 14.84 33.33
N GLY A 29 -33.93 13.64 33.82
CA GLY A 29 -34.38 12.41 33.19
C GLY A 29 -35.73 11.99 33.76
N THR A 30 -36.83 12.64 33.37
CA THR A 30 -38.17 12.06 33.53
C THR A 30 -39.14 12.70 32.53
N LEU A 31 -39.46 12.01 31.43
CA LEU A 31 -40.81 11.90 30.87
C LEU A 31 -40.75 11.03 29.61
N LEU A 32 -41.79 10.22 29.40
CA LEU A 32 -42.08 9.37 28.24
C LEU A 32 -41.55 7.92 28.25
N THR A 33 -41.79 7.23 29.36
CA THR A 33 -42.25 5.82 29.33
C THR A 33 -43.77 5.77 29.53
N SER A 34 -44.53 6.37 28.63
CA SER A 34 -46.01 6.36 28.74
C SER A 34 -46.76 6.28 27.41
N GLN A 35 -46.11 5.83 26.33
CA GLN A 35 -46.83 5.39 25.13
C GLN A 35 -46.14 4.14 24.60
N LEU A 36 -46.94 3.08 24.40
CA LEU A 36 -46.62 1.73 23.89
C LEU A 36 -46.84 0.60 24.91
N GLU A 37 -47.94 0.65 25.66
CA GLU A 37 -48.79 -0.55 25.83
C GLU A 37 -50.09 -0.31 25.04
N GLY A 38 -50.47 -1.29 24.24
CA GLY A 38 -51.56 -1.22 23.26
C GLY A 38 -51.69 -2.54 22.50
N ASP A 39 -52.19 -3.53 23.23
CA ASP A 39 -52.83 -4.81 22.91
C ASP A 39 -53.06 -5.25 21.45
N GLU A 40 -52.56 -6.46 21.13
CA GLU A 40 -53.40 -7.59 20.68
C GLU A 40 -52.86 -8.90 21.29
N GLU A 41 -53.72 -9.60 22.01
CA GLU A 41 -53.41 -10.72 22.90
C GLU A 41 -53.13 -12.06 22.19
N GLY A 42 -52.19 -12.85 22.73
CA GLY A 42 -52.22 -14.31 22.60
C GLY A 42 -51.12 -15.02 21.80
N LYS A 43 -50.04 -14.37 21.36
CA LYS A 43 -48.85 -15.08 20.80
C LYS A 43 -47.54 -14.55 21.39
N ALA A 44 -46.61 -15.47 21.68
CA ALA A 44 -45.28 -15.15 22.17
C ALA A 44 -44.53 -14.18 21.23
N PRO A 45 -43.75 -13.21 21.77
CA PRO A 45 -43.07 -12.21 20.95
C PRO A 45 -42.08 -12.86 19.99
N LEU A 46 -42.18 -12.50 18.71
CA LEU A 46 -41.25 -12.98 17.68
C LEU A 46 -39.82 -12.56 18.03
N THR A 47 -38.90 -13.53 17.97
CA THR A 47 -37.46 -13.28 18.14
C THR A 47 -36.93 -12.39 17.02
N CYS A 48 -35.79 -11.72 17.28
CA CYS A 48 -35.15 -10.80 16.32
C CYS A 48 -34.95 -11.46 14.94
N THR A 49 -34.54 -12.73 14.93
CA THR A 49 -34.38 -13.57 13.75
C THR A 49 -35.70 -13.81 13.00
N GLN A 50 -36.81 -14.01 13.72
CA GLN A 50 -38.14 -14.20 13.11
C GLN A 50 -38.72 -12.91 12.54
N LYS A 51 -38.39 -11.74 13.11
CA LYS A 51 -38.76 -10.43 12.54
C LYS A 51 -37.96 -10.13 11.26
N ILE A 52 -36.68 -10.53 11.21
CA ILE A 52 -35.80 -10.40 10.03
C ILE A 52 -36.25 -11.33 8.90
N ILE A 53 -36.60 -12.59 9.20
CA ILE A 53 -37.11 -13.54 8.20
C ILE A 53 -38.47 -13.09 7.63
N LYS A 54 -39.35 -12.50 8.47
CA LYS A 54 -40.64 -11.97 8.02
C LYS A 54 -40.52 -10.68 7.19
N PHE A 55 -39.40 -9.95 7.31
CA PHE A 55 -39.09 -8.80 6.46
C PHE A 55 -38.42 -9.23 5.15
N GLY A 56 -37.61 -10.30 5.18
CA GLY A 56 -36.97 -10.90 4.00
C GLY A 56 -37.92 -11.63 3.05
N SER A 57 -39.15 -11.94 3.49
CA SER A 57 -40.15 -12.61 2.64
C SER A 57 -41.02 -11.66 1.81
N ASN A 58 -40.91 -10.34 1.98
CA ASN A 58 -41.64 -9.38 1.15
C ASN A 58 -40.75 -8.81 0.04
N LYS A 59 -41.21 -9.00 -1.20
CA LYS A 59 -40.59 -8.54 -2.46
C LYS A 59 -40.27 -7.05 -2.41
N THR A 60 -39.07 -6.66 -1.99
CA THR A 60 -38.60 -5.26 -2.13
C THR A 60 -37.06 -5.12 -2.19
N ILE A 61 -36.35 -6.18 -2.61
CA ILE A 61 -34.87 -6.20 -2.75
C ILE A 61 -34.45 -5.88 -4.19
N ASN A 62 -34.99 -4.82 -4.80
CA ASN A 62 -34.57 -4.37 -6.13
C ASN A 62 -34.44 -2.83 -6.24
N ASN A 63 -34.40 -2.09 -5.11
CA ASN A 63 -34.24 -0.64 -5.15
C ASN A 63 -32.98 -0.17 -4.39
N PRO A 64 -32.00 0.48 -5.06
CA PRO A 64 -30.73 0.91 -4.45
C PRO A 64 -30.87 1.90 -3.28
N GLU A 65 -32.01 2.57 -3.10
CA GLU A 65 -32.23 3.51 -1.98
C GLU A 65 -32.42 2.82 -0.61
N ASN A 66 -32.73 1.52 -0.57
CA ASN A 66 -32.99 0.80 0.69
C ASN A 66 -31.72 0.30 1.42
N TRP A 67 -30.54 0.34 0.79
CA TRP A 67 -29.28 -0.02 1.46
C TRP A 67 -28.83 1.03 2.49
N ALA A 68 -29.26 2.28 2.31
CA ALA A 68 -29.04 3.34 3.29
C ALA A 68 -29.86 3.10 4.58
N ILE A 69 -31.00 2.42 4.50
CA ILE A 69 -31.87 2.10 5.66
C ILE A 69 -31.27 0.94 6.45
N VAL A 70 -30.79 -0.12 5.77
CA VAL A 70 -30.11 -1.26 6.42
C VAL A 70 -28.81 -0.81 7.12
N PHE A 71 -28.06 0.09 6.49
CA PHE A 71 -26.84 0.66 7.09
C PHE A 71 -27.15 1.64 8.24
N ARG A 72 -28.23 2.43 8.14
CA ARG A 72 -28.74 3.31 9.21
C ARG A 72 -29.22 2.52 10.42
N ASP A 73 -29.95 1.42 10.21
CA ASP A 73 -30.48 0.57 11.28
C ASP A 73 -29.37 -0.26 11.97
N TYR A 74 -28.34 -0.67 11.23
CA TYR A 74 -27.13 -1.28 11.82
C TYR A 74 -26.38 -0.30 12.75
N MET A 75 -26.24 0.96 12.32
CA MET A 75 -25.62 2.01 13.14
C MET A 75 -26.49 2.43 14.33
N ARG A 76 -27.83 2.41 14.19
CA ARG A 76 -28.77 2.70 15.29
C ARG A 76 -28.78 1.61 16.35
N ILE A 77 -28.74 0.34 15.95
CA ILE A 77 -28.65 -0.80 16.88
C ILE A 77 -27.32 -0.80 17.65
N ALA A 78 -26.21 -0.46 16.98
CA ALA A 78 -24.91 -0.29 17.62
C ALA A 78 -24.91 0.89 18.62
N TYR A 79 -25.59 1.98 18.28
CA TYR A 79 -25.76 3.15 19.15
C TYR A 79 -26.66 2.87 20.36
N ASP A 80 -27.78 2.16 20.19
CA ASP A 80 -28.70 1.78 21.27
C ASP A 80 -28.07 0.76 22.24
N LEU A 81 -27.24 -0.16 21.74
CA LEU A 81 -26.44 -1.08 22.55
C LEU A 81 -25.36 -0.33 23.37
N PHE A 82 -24.75 0.70 22.79
CA PHE A 82 -23.78 1.55 23.47
C PHE A 82 -24.42 2.43 24.56
N TYR A 83 -25.63 2.95 24.33
CA TYR A 83 -26.38 3.75 25.33
C TYR A 83 -26.98 2.90 26.45
N ALA A 84 -27.42 1.67 26.15
CA ALA A 84 -27.89 0.70 27.15
C ALA A 84 -26.76 0.25 28.10
N GLN A 85 -25.51 0.24 27.62
CA GLN A 85 -24.34 -0.11 28.44
C GLN A 85 -23.89 1.03 29.37
N LYS A 86 -24.24 2.29 29.06
CA LYS A 86 -23.83 3.49 29.81
C LYS A 86 -24.85 3.96 30.86
N SER A 87 -26.12 3.55 30.76
CA SER A 87 -27.21 4.06 31.62
C SER A 87 -27.48 3.28 32.92
N GLY A 88 -26.70 2.25 33.25
CA GLY A 88 -26.66 1.65 34.60
C GLY A 88 -27.99 1.08 35.15
N LYS A 89 -29.04 0.95 34.34
CA LYS A 89 -30.35 0.41 34.75
C LYS A 89 -30.55 -0.99 34.20
N LEU A 90 -29.96 -1.97 34.88
CA LEU A 90 -30.57 -3.30 35.06
C LEU A 90 -29.94 -3.98 36.28
N ARG A 91 -30.68 -3.90 37.40
CA ARG A 91 -30.35 -4.45 38.71
C ARG A 91 -30.26 -5.98 38.68
N ARG A 92 -29.20 -6.50 39.31
CA ARG A 92 -29.25 -7.43 40.46
C ARG A 92 -30.61 -8.12 40.69
N LYS A 93 -30.85 -9.24 39.99
CA LYS A 93 -31.73 -10.32 40.49
C LYS A 93 -31.47 -11.67 39.79
N SER A 94 -30.73 -11.69 38.67
CA SER A 94 -30.29 -12.92 38.00
C SER A 94 -28.91 -13.45 38.45
N LEU A 95 -28.11 -12.64 39.16
CA LEU A 95 -26.76 -13.04 39.58
C LEU A 95 -26.72 -13.98 40.79
N GLN A 96 -27.79 -14.03 41.59
CA GLN A 96 -27.81 -14.86 42.79
C GLN A 96 -28.22 -16.32 42.49
N SER A 97 -29.05 -16.56 41.47
CA SER A 97 -29.38 -17.92 41.02
C SER A 97 -28.29 -18.58 40.17
N ILE A 98 -27.40 -17.80 39.55
CA ILE A 98 -26.28 -18.30 38.76
C ILE A 98 -25.07 -18.67 39.64
N SER A 99 -24.83 -17.93 40.73
CA SER A 99 -23.71 -18.21 41.64
C SER A 99 -23.83 -19.55 42.39
N VAL A 100 -25.06 -20.00 42.67
CA VAL A 100 -25.32 -21.27 43.37
C VAL A 100 -25.22 -22.47 42.41
N SER A 101 -25.47 -22.28 41.11
CA SER A 101 -25.40 -23.35 40.11
C SER A 101 -24.00 -23.53 39.51
N LEU A 102 -23.17 -22.47 39.45
CA LEU A 102 -21.76 -22.58 39.01
C LEU A 102 -20.84 -23.14 40.10
N GLY A 103 -21.11 -22.87 41.38
CA GLY A 103 -20.30 -23.40 42.49
C GLY A 103 -20.39 -24.94 42.66
N ALA A 104 -21.44 -25.57 42.15
CA ALA A 104 -21.62 -27.02 42.17
C ALA A 104 -20.90 -27.75 41.02
N LEU A 105 -20.46 -27.03 39.98
CA LEU A 105 -19.83 -27.59 38.78
C LEU A 105 -18.29 -27.53 38.80
N GLU A 106 -17.69 -26.77 39.74
CA GLU A 106 -16.23 -26.71 39.92
C GLU A 106 -15.66 -27.78 40.88
N LEU A 107 -16.51 -28.55 41.56
CA LEU A 107 -16.09 -29.56 42.55
C LEU A 107 -16.04 -31.00 42.03
N ALA A 108 -16.28 -31.25 40.74
CA ALA A 108 -16.42 -32.61 40.19
C ALA A 108 -15.36 -33.03 39.15
N ASP A 109 -14.33 -32.22 38.87
CA ASP A 109 -13.28 -32.61 37.89
C ASP A 109 -11.84 -32.34 38.37
N ILE A 110 -11.64 -32.16 39.68
CA ILE A 110 -10.30 -32.20 40.29
C ILE A 110 -10.14 -33.57 40.95
N GLY A 111 -9.85 -34.56 40.13
CA GLY A 111 -9.84 -35.96 40.53
C GLY A 111 -8.98 -36.87 39.66
N SER A 112 -7.85 -36.41 39.13
CA SER A 112 -6.74 -37.32 38.79
C SER A 112 -5.40 -36.60 38.88
N LYS A 113 -4.52 -37.25 39.65
CA LYS A 113 -3.18 -36.84 40.08
C LYS A 113 -2.21 -36.80 38.89
N ASP A 114 -1.60 -35.64 38.67
CA ASP A 114 -0.15 -35.37 38.74
C ASP A 114 0.21 -34.21 37.80
N ASP A 115 0.52 -33.07 38.43
CA ASP A 115 1.60 -32.13 38.06
C ASP A 115 1.37 -30.82 38.83
N THR A 116 1.68 -30.90 40.11
CA THR A 116 1.85 -29.78 41.02
C THR A 116 2.98 -28.87 40.54
N ASN A 117 2.65 -27.59 40.34
CA ASN A 117 3.49 -26.40 40.50
C ASN A 117 5.01 -26.62 40.64
N LEU A 118 5.78 -26.32 39.58
CA LEU A 118 7.11 -25.72 39.74
C LEU A 118 7.16 -24.41 38.95
N TRP A 119 7.00 -23.33 39.71
CA TRP A 119 7.11 -21.95 39.24
C TRP A 119 8.59 -21.54 39.38
N PHE A 120 9.34 -21.48 38.28
CA PHE A 120 10.71 -20.96 38.30
C PHE A 120 10.71 -19.48 37.92
N PRO A 121 10.96 -18.53 38.86
CA PRO A 121 11.06 -17.12 38.54
C PRO A 121 12.29 -16.88 37.66
N ILE A 122 12.25 -15.87 36.77
CA ILE A 122 13.37 -15.53 35.86
C ILE A 122 14.71 -15.41 36.60
N GLY A 123 14.67 -14.97 37.86
CA GLY A 123 15.83 -14.89 38.74
C GLY A 123 16.53 -16.24 39.02
N ALA A 124 15.82 -17.37 38.92
CA ALA A 124 16.41 -18.69 39.12
C ALA A 124 17.30 -19.14 37.95
N TYR A 125 17.00 -18.73 36.72
CA TYR A 125 17.87 -19.00 35.56
C TYR A 125 19.16 -18.19 35.64
N VAL A 126 19.03 -16.91 36.00
CA VAL A 126 20.18 -16.04 36.25
C VAL A 126 21.01 -16.60 37.41
N LEU A 127 20.36 -17.04 38.49
CA LEU A 127 21.04 -17.69 39.62
C LEU A 127 21.77 -18.97 39.22
N CYS A 128 21.19 -19.81 38.36
CA CYS A 128 21.82 -21.02 37.86
C CYS A 128 23.11 -20.71 37.08
N ILE A 129 23.05 -19.71 36.18
CA ILE A 129 24.23 -19.25 35.43
C ILE A 129 25.28 -18.65 36.37
N CYS A 130 24.87 -17.84 37.34
CA CYS A 130 25.77 -17.25 38.33
C CYS A 130 26.43 -18.31 39.23
N VAL A 131 25.71 -19.36 39.64
CA VAL A 131 26.26 -20.47 40.43
C VAL A 131 27.26 -21.28 39.62
N TYR A 132 26.93 -21.57 38.35
CA TYR A 132 27.85 -22.26 37.44
C TYR A 132 29.14 -21.45 37.20
N CYS A 133 29.02 -20.14 36.97
CA CYS A 133 30.16 -19.25 36.82
C CYS A 133 30.98 -19.14 38.11
N SER A 134 30.32 -19.12 39.28
CA SER A 134 31.00 -19.08 40.59
C SER A 134 31.79 -20.37 40.85
N PHE A 135 31.26 -21.53 40.46
CA PHE A 135 31.97 -22.80 40.55
C PHE A 135 33.19 -22.83 39.62
N GLY A 136 33.02 -22.42 38.36
CA GLY A 136 34.14 -22.26 37.43
C GLY A 136 35.20 -21.29 37.94
N SER A 137 34.79 -20.21 38.62
CA SER A 137 35.71 -19.21 39.18
C SER A 137 36.63 -19.79 40.25
N ILE A 138 36.10 -20.64 41.13
CA ILE A 138 36.88 -21.32 42.17
C ILE A 138 37.87 -22.30 41.53
N MET A 139 37.47 -22.99 40.47
CA MET A 139 38.38 -23.87 39.72
C MET A 139 39.50 -23.08 39.03
N PHE A 140 39.17 -21.97 38.36
CA PHE A 140 40.15 -21.13 37.69
C PHE A 140 41.13 -20.46 38.65
N MET A 141 40.72 -20.10 39.87
CA MET A 141 41.65 -19.62 40.89
C MET A 141 42.70 -20.67 41.31
N ASN A 142 42.35 -21.96 41.25
CA ASN A 142 43.30 -23.04 41.56
C ASN A 142 44.20 -23.39 40.37
N TRP A 143 43.80 -23.04 39.15
CA TRP A 143 44.58 -23.30 37.92
C TRP A 143 45.46 -22.12 37.52
N GLU A 144 45.04 -20.90 37.83
CA GLU A 144 45.73 -19.66 37.53
C GLU A 144 45.97 -18.89 38.83
N GLU A 145 47.13 -19.12 39.47
CA GLU A 145 47.47 -18.57 40.79
C GLU A 145 47.40 -17.03 40.89
N LYS A 146 47.47 -16.33 39.74
CA LYS A 146 47.44 -14.87 39.67
C LYS A 146 46.02 -14.28 39.60
N TRP A 147 44.99 -15.10 39.43
CA TRP A 147 43.63 -14.62 39.23
C TRP A 147 42.90 -14.51 40.56
N SER A 148 42.28 -13.36 40.83
CA SER A 148 41.34 -13.22 41.94
C SER A 148 39.96 -13.74 41.54
N PHE A 149 39.12 -14.10 42.52
CA PHE A 149 37.77 -14.62 42.28
C PHE A 149 36.95 -13.75 41.30
N ILE A 150 37.05 -12.42 41.43
CA ILE A 150 36.35 -11.47 40.54
C ILE A 150 36.86 -11.56 39.10
N HIS A 151 38.17 -11.74 38.88
CA HIS A 151 38.75 -11.89 37.55
C HIS A 151 38.34 -13.23 36.93
N SER A 152 38.40 -14.30 37.71
CA SER A 152 37.96 -15.64 37.29
C SER A 152 36.47 -15.69 36.96
N PHE A 153 35.63 -14.98 37.72
CA PHE A 153 34.19 -14.88 37.47
C PHE A 153 33.87 -14.07 36.23
N HIS A 154 34.54 -12.93 36.05
CA HIS A 154 34.38 -12.11 34.86
C HIS A 154 34.80 -12.88 33.59
N PHE A 155 35.92 -13.60 33.66
CA PHE A 155 36.37 -14.46 32.56
C PHE A 155 35.36 -15.58 32.26
N GLY A 156 34.95 -16.36 33.27
CA GLY A 156 34.00 -17.46 33.09
C GLY A 156 32.63 -17.02 32.57
N PHE A 157 32.11 -15.89 33.05
CA PHE A 157 30.83 -15.33 32.61
C PHE A 157 30.87 -14.90 31.14
N ASN A 158 31.90 -14.15 30.73
CA ASN A 158 32.02 -13.67 29.35
C ASN A 158 32.23 -14.83 28.35
N LEU A 159 33.01 -15.83 28.76
CA LEU A 159 33.29 -17.02 27.95
C LEU A 159 32.01 -17.83 27.63
N ILE A 160 31.08 -17.91 28.58
CA ILE A 160 29.84 -18.70 28.45
C ILE A 160 28.70 -17.88 27.82
N VAL A 161 28.52 -16.63 28.23
CA VAL A 161 27.36 -15.81 27.83
C VAL A 161 27.57 -15.16 26.46
N THR A 162 28.80 -14.76 26.14
CA THR A 162 29.08 -14.00 24.91
C THR A 162 29.91 -14.75 23.88
N VAL A 163 30.36 -15.98 24.20
CA VAL A 163 31.28 -16.77 23.35
C VAL A 163 32.44 -15.90 22.86
N GLY A 164 32.90 -14.99 23.71
CA GLY A 164 33.94 -14.01 23.42
C GLY A 164 35.19 -14.32 24.20
N LEU A 165 36.35 -14.24 23.54
CA LEU A 165 37.65 -14.22 24.19
C LEU A 165 37.78 -12.84 24.84
N GLY A 166 37.31 -12.69 26.08
CA GLY A 166 37.40 -11.44 26.82
C GLY A 166 38.85 -10.99 27.03
N ASP A 167 39.02 -9.83 27.67
CA ASP A 167 40.28 -9.10 27.79
C ASP A 167 41.35 -9.80 28.69
N ILE A 168 41.01 -10.95 29.27
CA ILE A 168 41.84 -11.72 30.20
C ILE A 168 42.23 -13.02 29.50
N VAL A 169 43.53 -13.29 29.40
CA VAL A 169 44.09 -14.45 28.68
C VAL A 169 44.68 -15.45 29.68
N VAL A 170 44.38 -16.73 29.48
CA VAL A 170 44.91 -17.88 30.25
C VAL A 170 46.43 -17.95 30.03
N THR A 171 47.20 -18.05 31.11
CA THR A 171 48.67 -18.00 31.03
C THR A 171 49.31 -19.37 30.99
N ASP A 172 48.65 -20.39 31.55
CA ASP A 172 49.13 -21.77 31.55
C ASP A 172 48.37 -22.63 30.53
N TYR A 173 49.08 -23.02 29.47
CA TYR A 173 48.55 -23.80 28.35
C TYR A 173 48.14 -25.23 28.75
N LEU A 174 48.59 -25.75 29.91
CA LEU A 174 48.21 -27.09 30.38
C LEU A 174 46.72 -27.16 30.77
N PHE A 175 46.19 -26.10 31.37
CA PHE A 175 44.81 -26.03 31.85
C PHE A 175 43.81 -25.55 30.78
N LEU A 176 44.29 -25.13 29.61
CA LEU A 176 43.45 -24.71 28.48
C LEU A 176 42.45 -25.80 28.06
N SER A 177 42.86 -27.07 28.09
CA SER A 177 42.00 -28.22 27.77
C SER A 177 40.81 -28.36 28.74
N LEU A 178 41.01 -28.06 30.02
CA LEU A 178 39.98 -28.10 31.05
C LEU A 178 39.02 -26.91 30.96
N ILE A 179 39.52 -25.75 30.54
CA ILE A 179 38.69 -24.58 30.24
C ILE A 179 37.76 -24.85 29.06
N VAL A 180 38.26 -25.51 28.00
CA VAL A 180 37.43 -25.93 26.86
C VAL A 180 36.32 -26.90 27.31
N ALA A 181 36.63 -27.86 28.18
CA ALA A 181 35.63 -28.76 28.74
C ALA A 181 34.55 -28.01 29.56
N PHE A 182 34.95 -27.03 30.35
CA PHE A 182 34.04 -26.15 31.08
C PHE A 182 33.14 -25.31 30.16
N VAL A 183 33.65 -24.84 29.02
CA VAL A 183 32.87 -24.10 28.01
C VAL A 183 31.80 -24.99 27.38
N ILE A 184 32.15 -26.23 27.01
CA ILE A 184 31.21 -27.17 26.38
C ILE A 184 30.01 -27.43 27.30
N VAL A 185 30.27 -27.66 28.59
CA VAL A 185 29.21 -27.84 29.59
C VAL A 185 28.45 -26.55 29.83
N GLY A 186 29.14 -25.41 29.88
CA GLY A 186 28.53 -24.09 30.10
C GLY A 186 27.58 -23.68 28.98
N LEU A 187 27.93 -23.96 27.73
CA LEU A 187 27.08 -23.73 26.57
C LEU A 187 25.80 -24.59 26.65
N ALA A 188 25.91 -25.87 27.04
CA ALA A 188 24.74 -26.72 27.21
C ALA A 188 23.79 -26.20 28.30
N VAL A 189 24.33 -25.70 29.43
CA VAL A 189 23.55 -25.11 30.52
C VAL A 189 22.85 -23.83 30.05
N VAL A 190 23.53 -22.94 29.33
CA VAL A 190 22.92 -21.71 28.80
C VAL A 190 21.85 -22.02 27.77
N THR A 191 22.10 -22.93 26.82
CA THR A 191 21.10 -23.33 25.83
C THR A 191 19.86 -23.91 26.49
N MET A 192 20.02 -24.78 27.51
CA MET A 192 18.91 -25.30 28.29
C MET A 192 18.14 -24.18 29.01
N CYS A 193 18.83 -23.24 29.66
CA CYS A 193 18.19 -22.12 30.34
C CYS A 193 17.43 -21.19 29.37
N VAL A 194 17.98 -20.93 28.19
CA VAL A 194 17.34 -20.10 27.15
C VAL A 194 16.12 -20.82 26.56
N ASP A 195 16.21 -22.12 26.28
CA ASP A 195 15.09 -22.91 25.78
C ASP A 195 13.95 -23.01 26.81
N LEU A 196 14.29 -23.23 28.08
CA LEU A 196 13.29 -23.27 29.16
C LEU A 196 12.64 -21.88 29.34
N ALA A 197 13.45 -20.81 29.37
CA ALA A 197 12.95 -19.44 29.46
C ALA A 197 12.04 -19.09 28.26
N SER A 198 12.43 -19.47 27.05
CA SER A 198 11.66 -19.28 25.82
C SER A 198 10.33 -20.03 25.84
N THR A 199 10.31 -21.29 26.28
CA THR A 199 9.07 -22.06 26.43
C THR A 199 8.17 -21.47 27.52
N HIS A 200 8.72 -21.00 28.63
CA HIS A 200 7.95 -20.31 29.66
C HIS A 200 7.40 -18.96 29.18
N LEU A 201 8.19 -18.18 28.42
CA LEU A 201 7.74 -16.92 27.82
C LEU A 201 6.62 -17.17 26.80
N LYS A 202 6.75 -18.20 25.96
CA LYS A 202 5.70 -18.65 25.03
C LYS A 202 4.44 -19.04 25.77
N ASN A 203 4.55 -19.76 26.88
CA ASN A 203 3.39 -20.13 27.71
C ASN A 203 2.78 -18.92 28.43
N TYR A 204 3.58 -17.92 28.80
CA TYR A 204 3.11 -16.67 29.38
C TYR A 204 2.38 -15.81 28.34
N PHE A 205 2.93 -15.68 27.14
CA PHE A 205 2.27 -15.04 26.00
C PHE A 205 1.02 -15.80 25.59
N ALA A 206 1.04 -17.13 25.59
CA ALA A 206 -0.14 -17.94 25.33
C ALA A 206 -1.20 -17.74 26.42
N LYS A 207 -0.84 -17.66 27.70
CA LYS A 207 -1.78 -17.36 28.81
C LYS A 207 -2.32 -15.94 28.76
N ILE A 208 -1.54 -14.93 28.40
CA ILE A 208 -1.99 -13.55 28.19
C ILE A 208 -2.89 -13.46 26.95
N HIS A 209 -2.54 -14.16 25.87
CA HIS A 209 -3.35 -14.31 24.67
C HIS A 209 -4.65 -15.10 24.95
N TYR A 210 -4.62 -16.04 25.91
CA TYR A 210 -5.79 -16.81 26.36
C TYR A 210 -6.67 -16.01 27.33
N PHE A 211 -6.10 -15.21 28.23
CA PHE A 211 -6.85 -14.27 29.09
C PHE A 211 -7.51 -13.16 28.26
N GLY A 212 -6.83 -12.70 27.20
CA GLY A 212 -7.40 -11.82 26.18
C GLY A 212 -8.54 -12.47 25.39
N ARG A 213 -8.51 -13.80 25.19
CA ARG A 213 -9.64 -14.58 24.63
C ARG A 213 -10.75 -14.84 25.63
N ALA A 214 -10.46 -15.12 26.90
CA ALA A 214 -11.44 -15.36 27.96
C ALA A 214 -12.36 -14.15 28.19
N LYS A 215 -11.84 -12.93 28.06
CA LYS A 215 -12.65 -11.70 28.06
C LYS A 215 -13.45 -11.49 26.76
N ARG A 216 -13.08 -12.20 25.68
CA ARG A 216 -13.73 -12.22 24.36
C ARG A 216 -14.84 -13.27 24.25
N PHE A 217 -15.07 -14.09 25.29
CA PHE A 217 -16.15 -15.09 25.33
C PHE A 217 -17.54 -14.54 25.70
N LEU A 218 -17.66 -13.22 25.92
CA LEU A 218 -18.93 -12.54 26.21
C LEU A 218 -19.70 -12.08 24.96
N GLY A 219 -19.41 -12.65 23.78
CA GLY A 219 -20.07 -12.29 22.52
C GLY A 219 -19.95 -13.35 21.43
N MET A 220 -20.22 -14.63 21.73
CA MET A 220 -20.25 -15.70 20.71
C MET A 220 -21.54 -15.66 19.88
N SER A 221 -21.43 -15.87 18.56
CA SER A 221 -22.57 -16.08 17.65
C SER A 221 -23.31 -17.38 17.97
N GLU A 222 -24.59 -17.47 17.58
CA GLU A 222 -25.46 -18.62 17.89
C GLU A 222 -24.89 -19.96 17.39
N GLU A 223 -24.16 -19.98 16.26
CA GLU A 223 -23.61 -21.23 15.70
C GLU A 223 -22.56 -21.88 16.61
N LEU A 224 -21.72 -21.05 17.24
CA LEU A 224 -20.67 -21.56 18.13
C LEU A 224 -21.25 -22.03 19.47
N ARG A 225 -22.42 -21.51 19.87
CA ARG A 225 -23.18 -21.94 21.05
C ARG A 225 -23.90 -23.27 20.79
N GLU A 226 -24.42 -23.49 19.58
CA GLU A 226 -24.96 -24.80 19.17
C GLU A 226 -23.88 -25.89 19.17
N ILE A 227 -22.70 -25.61 18.60
CA ILE A 227 -21.58 -26.58 18.56
C ILE A 227 -21.15 -27.00 19.97
N VAL A 228 -21.05 -26.05 20.90
CA VAL A 228 -20.71 -26.33 22.32
C VAL A 228 -21.82 -27.12 23.01
N THR A 229 -23.09 -26.85 22.68
CA THR A 229 -24.23 -27.61 23.22
C THR A 229 -24.25 -29.04 22.68
N LEU A 230 -23.92 -29.23 21.40
CA LEU A 230 -23.81 -30.53 20.72
C LEU A 230 -22.70 -31.40 21.32
N LEU A 231 -21.52 -30.80 21.55
CA LEU A 231 -20.40 -31.45 22.24
C LEU A 231 -20.76 -31.84 23.69
N GLY A 232 -21.58 -31.03 24.37
CA GLY A 232 -22.10 -31.33 25.70
C GLY A 232 -23.13 -32.46 25.76
N VAL A 233 -23.87 -32.72 24.67
CA VAL A 233 -24.77 -33.87 24.55
C VAL A 233 -23.98 -35.15 24.24
N LEU A 234 -23.00 -35.07 23.36
CA LEU A 234 -22.08 -36.17 23.02
C LEU A 234 -21.30 -36.67 24.25
N LYS A 235 -20.84 -35.75 25.09
CA LYS A 235 -20.12 -36.06 26.34
C LYS A 235 -21.01 -36.75 27.40
N ARG A 236 -22.33 -36.58 27.32
CA ARG A 236 -23.31 -37.25 28.20
C ARG A 236 -23.69 -38.65 27.73
N LYS A 237 -23.61 -38.94 26.43
CA LYS A 237 -23.89 -40.26 25.85
C LYS A 237 -22.70 -41.21 25.89
N LYS A 238 -21.47 -40.69 25.76
CA LYS A 238 -20.23 -41.49 25.78
C LYS A 238 -19.42 -41.07 27.00
N HIS A 239 -19.41 -41.87 28.06
CA HIS A 239 -18.62 -41.62 29.27
C HIS A 239 -17.11 -41.83 28.99
N GLY A 240 -16.49 -40.92 28.21
CA GLY A 240 -15.09 -41.00 27.79
C GLY A 240 -14.63 -39.85 26.87
N LYS A 241 -13.38 -39.90 26.40
CA LYS A 241 -12.76 -38.88 25.52
C LYS A 241 -13.38 -38.94 24.12
N ILE A 242 -13.88 -37.81 23.62
CA ILE A 242 -14.55 -37.69 22.30
C ILE A 242 -13.46 -37.47 21.23
N THR A 243 -13.46 -38.30 20.18
CA THR A 243 -12.56 -38.15 19.02
C THR A 243 -13.26 -37.45 17.85
N LEU A 244 -12.50 -36.99 16.86
CA LEU A 244 -13.05 -36.32 15.66
C LEU A 244 -13.99 -37.25 14.87
N ASP A 245 -13.66 -38.55 14.81
CA ASP A 245 -14.49 -39.57 14.17
C ASP A 245 -15.82 -39.80 14.89
N ASP A 246 -15.89 -39.60 16.21
CA ASP A 246 -17.14 -39.67 16.97
C ASP A 246 -18.07 -38.49 16.62
N VAL A 247 -17.49 -37.31 16.38
CA VAL A 247 -18.23 -36.11 15.96
C VAL A 247 -18.73 -36.28 14.52
N CYS A 248 -17.90 -36.78 13.61
CA CYS A 248 -18.29 -37.08 12.24
C CYS A 248 -19.42 -38.14 12.18
N ASN A 249 -19.29 -39.25 12.91
CA ASN A 249 -20.33 -40.28 12.96
C ASN A 249 -21.65 -39.81 13.60
N PHE A 250 -21.60 -38.88 14.55
CA PHE A 250 -22.81 -38.29 15.15
C PHE A 250 -23.49 -37.30 14.21
N LEU A 251 -22.71 -36.48 13.50
CA LEU A 251 -23.23 -35.58 12.47
C LEU A 251 -23.83 -36.36 11.29
N GLU A 252 -23.20 -37.48 10.87
CA GLU A 252 -23.70 -38.31 9.78
C GLU A 252 -24.95 -39.13 10.15
N ASN A 253 -25.07 -39.65 11.38
CA ASN A 253 -26.20 -40.51 11.75
C ASN A 253 -27.40 -39.76 12.37
N GLU A 254 -27.20 -38.63 13.08
CA GLU A 254 -28.31 -37.88 13.70
C GLU A 254 -28.78 -36.65 12.90
N LEU A 255 -27.93 -36.00 12.07
CA LEU A 255 -28.39 -34.86 11.24
C LEU A 255 -28.95 -35.27 9.87
N TYR A 256 -28.61 -36.46 9.35
CA TYR A 256 -29.14 -36.94 8.06
C TYR A 256 -30.67 -37.19 8.09
N ASN A 257 -31.23 -37.42 9.27
CA ASN A 257 -32.67 -37.66 9.47
C ASN A 257 -33.48 -36.42 9.87
N ARG A 258 -32.88 -35.21 9.91
CA ARG A 258 -33.64 -33.96 10.11
C ARG A 258 -33.90 -33.28 8.76
N ALA A 259 -35.18 -33.20 8.41
CA ALA A 259 -35.67 -32.61 7.18
C ALA A 259 -35.18 -31.16 7.00
N TYR A 260 -34.28 -30.96 6.03
CA TYR A 260 -33.90 -29.65 5.51
C TYR A 260 -34.45 -29.54 4.09
N GLU A 261 -35.34 -28.57 3.86
CA GLU A 261 -35.95 -28.33 2.56
C GLU A 261 -34.91 -27.87 1.52
N PRO A 262 -34.98 -28.35 0.27
CA PRO A 262 -33.95 -28.12 -0.74
C PRO A 262 -34.20 -26.80 -1.48
N HIS A 263 -33.23 -25.88 -1.43
CA HIS A 263 -33.30 -24.62 -2.18
C HIS A 263 -33.14 -24.88 -3.69
N GLU A 264 -34.13 -24.39 -4.42
CA GLU A 264 -34.44 -24.47 -5.86
C GLU A 264 -33.32 -24.11 -6.86
N LEU A 265 -32.15 -23.67 -6.39
CA LEU A 265 -31.00 -23.29 -7.22
C LEU A 265 -30.18 -24.50 -7.70
N LEU A 266 -30.06 -25.55 -6.87
CA LEU A 266 -29.41 -26.81 -7.26
C LEU A 266 -30.27 -27.64 -8.22
N ARG A 267 -31.58 -27.39 -8.28
CA ARG A 267 -32.50 -28.03 -9.23
C ARG A 267 -32.47 -27.37 -10.62
N LYS A 268 -32.16 -26.07 -10.70
CA LYS A 268 -31.93 -25.36 -11.98
C LYS A 268 -30.55 -25.61 -12.58
N LEU A 269 -29.60 -26.14 -11.80
CA LEU A 269 -28.26 -26.54 -12.28
C LEU A 269 -28.20 -27.98 -12.79
N ARG A 270 -29.30 -28.75 -12.74
CA ARG A 270 -29.35 -30.15 -13.20
C ARG A 270 -29.98 -30.37 -14.58
N PHE A 271 -30.28 -29.30 -15.32
CA PHE A 271 -30.74 -29.38 -16.72
C PHE A 271 -30.04 -28.35 -17.60
N ILE A 272 -28.71 -28.26 -17.50
CA ILE A 272 -27.88 -27.71 -18.58
C ILE A 272 -27.19 -28.90 -19.22
N ASP A 273 -27.65 -29.21 -20.42
CA ASP A 273 -27.26 -30.30 -21.33
C ASP A 273 -25.78 -30.74 -21.19
N GLU A 274 -25.57 -31.98 -20.74
CA GLU A 274 -24.25 -32.62 -20.62
C GLU A 274 -23.52 -32.73 -21.98
N ASN A 275 -24.23 -32.56 -23.11
CA ASN A 275 -23.62 -32.58 -24.43
C ASN A 275 -22.91 -31.26 -24.78
N THR A 276 -23.31 -30.13 -24.20
CA THR A 276 -22.72 -28.81 -24.49
C THR A 276 -21.47 -28.54 -23.65
N LEU A 277 -21.41 -29.08 -22.43
CA LEU A 277 -20.21 -28.97 -21.57
C LEU A 277 -19.08 -29.86 -22.09
N SER A 278 -19.40 -31.06 -22.59
CA SER A 278 -18.43 -32.00 -23.17
C SER A 278 -17.83 -31.46 -24.48
N SER A 279 -18.63 -30.81 -25.34
CA SER A 279 -18.14 -30.21 -26.58
C SER A 279 -17.31 -28.94 -26.36
N THR A 280 -17.63 -28.14 -25.34
CA THR A 280 -16.85 -26.95 -24.95
C THR A 280 -15.55 -27.33 -24.24
N LEU A 281 -15.56 -28.39 -23.42
CA LEU A 281 -14.36 -28.95 -22.79
C LEU A 281 -13.45 -29.67 -23.81
N SER A 282 -14.02 -30.29 -24.85
CA SER A 282 -13.24 -30.94 -25.92
C SER A 282 -12.60 -29.93 -26.90
N THR A 283 -13.30 -28.85 -27.26
CA THR A 283 -12.72 -27.73 -28.02
C THR A 283 -11.69 -26.94 -27.21
N MET A 284 -11.89 -26.77 -25.90
CA MET A 284 -10.86 -26.21 -25.01
C MET A 284 -9.65 -27.12 -24.84
N ARG A 285 -9.80 -28.46 -24.89
CA ARG A 285 -8.68 -29.41 -24.90
C ARG A 285 -7.92 -29.36 -26.22
N HIS A 286 -8.61 -29.35 -27.36
CA HIS A 286 -7.96 -29.36 -28.67
C HIS A 286 -7.13 -28.08 -28.94
N ASN A 287 -7.60 -26.90 -28.54
CA ASN A 287 -6.81 -25.67 -28.60
C ASN A 287 -5.66 -25.60 -27.54
N ARG A 288 -5.70 -26.43 -26.48
CA ARG A 288 -4.65 -26.46 -25.44
C ARG A 288 -3.52 -27.43 -25.77
N ASP A 289 -3.80 -28.49 -26.51
CA ASP A 289 -2.80 -29.48 -26.91
C ASP A 289 -1.80 -28.92 -27.95
N GLU A 290 -2.23 -28.00 -28.83
CA GLU A 290 -1.31 -27.27 -29.74
C GLU A 290 -0.44 -26.21 -29.01
N ILE A 291 -0.89 -25.66 -27.87
CA ILE A 291 -0.15 -24.66 -27.08
C ILE A 291 0.95 -25.31 -26.20
N ASN A 292 0.88 -26.62 -25.97
CA ASN A 292 1.67 -27.32 -24.94
C ASN A 292 2.87 -28.14 -25.44
N SER A 293 3.13 -28.23 -26.75
CA SER A 293 4.26 -29.05 -27.25
C SER A 293 5.64 -28.51 -26.84
N ASP A 294 5.77 -27.19 -26.63
CA ASP A 294 7.02 -26.49 -26.26
C ASP A 294 7.02 -25.95 -24.81
N VAL A 295 6.06 -26.34 -23.97
CA VAL A 295 5.92 -25.81 -22.60
C VAL A 295 6.51 -26.77 -21.57
N ASN A 296 7.20 -26.23 -20.56
CA ASN A 296 7.69 -27.03 -19.43
C ASN A 296 6.53 -27.83 -18.77
N PRO A 297 6.66 -29.16 -18.56
CA PRO A 297 5.59 -30.00 -18.03
C PRO A 297 5.04 -29.54 -16.68
N ASP A 298 5.88 -29.06 -15.77
CA ASP A 298 5.46 -28.58 -14.44
C ASP A 298 4.53 -27.35 -14.57
N LEU A 299 4.78 -26.50 -15.56
CA LEU A 299 3.94 -25.32 -15.84
C LEU A 299 2.66 -25.68 -16.60
N ALA A 300 2.73 -26.65 -17.53
CA ALA A 300 1.56 -27.17 -18.23
C ALA A 300 0.57 -27.81 -17.24
N GLU A 301 1.07 -28.56 -16.26
CA GLU A 301 0.27 -29.12 -15.17
C GLU A 301 -0.47 -28.02 -14.39
N GLU A 302 0.22 -26.93 -13.99
CA GLU A 302 -0.43 -25.82 -13.28
C GLU A 302 -1.48 -25.10 -14.13
N ARG A 303 -1.22 -24.91 -15.44
CA ARG A 303 -2.20 -24.32 -16.37
C ARG A 303 -3.46 -25.18 -16.49
N ASN A 304 -3.31 -26.50 -16.45
CA ASN A 304 -4.44 -27.42 -16.53
C ASN A 304 -5.33 -27.40 -15.28
N LYS A 305 -4.83 -26.93 -14.14
CA LYS A 305 -5.61 -26.74 -12.90
C LYS A 305 -6.50 -25.49 -12.92
N ALA A 306 -6.38 -24.62 -13.92
CA ALA A 306 -7.13 -23.37 -13.98
C ALA A 306 -8.65 -23.63 -14.07
N THR A 307 -9.41 -22.98 -13.18
CA THR A 307 -10.88 -23.07 -13.07
C THR A 307 -11.63 -22.02 -13.89
N PHE A 308 -10.90 -21.19 -14.63
CA PHE A 308 -11.42 -20.07 -15.43
C PHE A 308 -10.64 -19.95 -16.74
N ASP A 309 -11.15 -19.16 -17.69
CA ASP A 309 -10.46 -18.84 -18.93
C ASP A 309 -9.51 -17.63 -18.75
N PRO A 310 -8.17 -17.82 -18.85
CA PRO A 310 -7.21 -16.74 -18.72
C PRO A 310 -7.38 -15.64 -19.78
N PHE A 311 -7.90 -15.97 -20.96
CA PHE A 311 -8.14 -15.00 -22.02
C PHE A 311 -9.24 -14.01 -21.62
N LYS A 312 -10.35 -14.51 -21.04
CA LYS A 312 -11.44 -13.65 -20.55
C LYS A 312 -10.98 -12.73 -19.42
N LEU A 313 -10.22 -13.26 -18.45
CA LEU A 313 -9.66 -12.44 -17.38
C LEU A 313 -8.68 -11.40 -17.93
N GLY A 314 -7.80 -11.79 -18.86
CA GLY A 314 -6.88 -10.86 -19.52
C GLY A 314 -7.62 -9.78 -20.30
N ASN A 315 -8.68 -10.14 -21.03
CA ASN A 315 -9.49 -9.18 -21.77
C ASN A 315 -10.19 -8.18 -20.85
N PHE A 316 -10.72 -8.64 -19.71
CA PHE A 316 -11.26 -7.76 -18.68
C PHE A 316 -10.19 -6.82 -18.11
N PHE A 317 -9.04 -7.37 -17.72
CA PHE A 317 -7.95 -6.60 -17.11
C PHE A 317 -7.39 -5.51 -18.03
N TRP A 318 -7.32 -5.79 -19.34
CA TRP A 318 -6.88 -4.85 -20.37
C TRP A 318 -8.03 -4.06 -21.01
N GLN A 319 -9.22 -4.03 -20.40
CA GLN A 319 -10.37 -3.24 -20.89
C GLN A 319 -10.72 -3.51 -22.36
N GLY A 320 -10.68 -4.79 -22.78
CA GLY A 320 -10.97 -5.22 -24.16
C GLY A 320 -9.77 -5.15 -25.12
N GLN A 321 -8.62 -4.60 -24.69
CA GLN A 321 -7.46 -4.35 -25.56
C GLN A 321 -6.51 -5.54 -25.70
N LEU A 322 -6.85 -6.73 -25.20
CA LEU A 322 -5.92 -7.85 -25.16
C LEU A 322 -5.49 -8.30 -26.57
N LEU A 323 -6.42 -8.42 -27.51
CA LEU A 323 -6.11 -8.79 -28.90
C LEU A 323 -5.25 -7.72 -29.58
N ARG A 324 -5.64 -6.45 -29.40
CA ARG A 324 -4.88 -5.31 -29.92
C ARG A 324 -3.44 -5.29 -29.43
N ARG A 325 -3.22 -5.59 -28.15
CA ARG A 325 -1.87 -5.73 -27.57
C ARG A 325 -1.08 -6.91 -28.16
N LYS A 326 -1.74 -8.00 -28.54
CA LYS A 326 -1.07 -9.11 -29.24
C LYS A 326 -0.66 -8.72 -30.66
N GLU A 327 -1.52 -8.01 -31.39
CA GLU A 327 -1.21 -7.50 -32.73
C GLU A 327 0.02 -6.60 -32.72
N ILE A 328 0.07 -5.63 -31.79
CA ILE A 328 1.20 -4.71 -31.64
C ILE A 328 2.49 -5.49 -31.30
N LEU A 329 2.41 -6.47 -30.39
CA LEU A 329 3.55 -7.31 -30.03
C LEU A 329 4.08 -8.09 -31.24
N SER A 330 3.20 -8.77 -31.98
CA SER A 330 3.56 -9.54 -33.15
C SER A 330 4.17 -8.66 -34.24
N TYR A 331 3.71 -7.41 -34.40
CA TYR A 331 4.34 -6.45 -35.30
C TYR A 331 5.77 -6.11 -34.88
N VAL A 332 5.99 -5.82 -33.59
CA VAL A 332 7.33 -5.52 -33.04
C VAL A 332 8.28 -6.70 -33.23
N GLU A 333 7.84 -7.91 -32.88
CA GLU A 333 8.62 -9.14 -33.06
C GLU A 333 8.99 -9.38 -34.54
N ALA A 334 8.06 -9.08 -35.45
CA ALA A 334 8.29 -9.22 -36.89
C ALA A 334 9.33 -8.24 -37.46
N GLN A 335 9.55 -7.07 -36.83
CA GLN A 335 10.61 -6.13 -37.28
C GLN A 335 12.02 -6.57 -36.84
N GLY A 336 12.12 -7.50 -35.88
CA GLY A 336 13.38 -8.06 -35.43
C GLY A 336 14.41 -7.00 -35.02
N ALA A 337 15.57 -7.01 -35.67
CA ALA A 337 16.73 -6.19 -35.32
C ALA A 337 16.49 -4.66 -35.38
N GLU A 338 15.47 -4.19 -36.11
CA GLU A 338 15.18 -2.75 -36.20
C GLU A 338 14.58 -2.21 -34.88
N LEU A 339 13.64 -2.95 -34.29
CA LEU A 339 12.93 -2.56 -33.07
C LEU A 339 13.37 -3.32 -31.81
N CYS A 340 14.39 -4.18 -31.91
CA CYS A 340 14.98 -4.88 -30.77
C CYS A 340 16.34 -4.29 -30.38
N PRO A 341 16.74 -4.38 -29.10
CA PRO A 341 18.11 -4.07 -28.68
C PRO A 341 19.15 -4.92 -29.42
N ARG A 342 20.30 -4.34 -29.75
CA ARG A 342 21.38 -5.05 -30.49
C ARG A 342 21.97 -6.21 -29.71
N VAL A 343 22.08 -6.04 -28.40
CA VAL A 343 22.46 -7.03 -27.41
C VAL A 343 21.54 -6.86 -26.21
N PRO A 344 21.40 -7.85 -25.31
CA PRO A 344 20.68 -7.62 -24.06
C PRO A 344 21.22 -6.39 -23.32
N GLU A 345 20.33 -5.47 -22.94
CA GLU A 345 20.68 -4.16 -22.36
C GLU A 345 21.61 -4.29 -21.13
N VAL A 346 21.46 -5.37 -20.37
CA VAL A 346 22.24 -5.68 -19.17
C VAL A 346 23.73 -5.92 -19.44
N PHE A 347 24.11 -6.20 -20.69
CA PHE A 347 25.51 -6.35 -21.12
C PHE A 347 26.10 -5.09 -21.74
N MET A 348 25.31 -4.04 -21.91
CA MET A 348 25.77 -2.77 -22.44
C MET A 348 26.28 -1.87 -21.31
N SER A 349 27.35 -1.13 -21.58
CA SER A 349 27.71 0.04 -20.78
C SER A 349 26.59 1.09 -20.84
N ARG A 350 26.60 2.03 -19.88
CA ARG A 350 25.59 3.09 -19.84
C ARG A 350 25.52 3.90 -21.16
N MET A 351 26.67 4.23 -21.74
CA MET A 351 26.70 5.02 -22.98
C MET A 351 26.11 4.24 -24.15
N GLU A 352 26.43 2.95 -24.26
CA GLU A 352 25.82 2.07 -25.28
C GLU A 352 24.31 1.96 -25.09
N GLN A 353 23.80 1.90 -23.85
CA GLN A 353 22.36 1.91 -23.59
C GLN A 353 21.69 3.23 -24.02
N MET A 354 22.34 4.37 -23.76
CA MET A 354 21.83 5.68 -24.20
C MET A 354 21.76 5.78 -25.73
N GLU A 355 22.81 5.32 -26.42
CA GLU A 355 22.87 5.32 -27.88
C GLU A 355 21.85 4.35 -28.50
N ASP A 356 21.72 3.14 -27.96
CA ASP A 356 20.79 2.15 -28.50
C ASP A 356 19.33 2.56 -28.27
N VAL A 357 19.00 3.12 -27.11
CA VAL A 357 17.66 3.67 -26.85
C VAL A 357 17.34 4.86 -27.76
N ALA A 358 18.31 5.73 -28.06
CA ALA A 358 18.11 6.82 -29.01
C ALA A 358 17.81 6.28 -30.41
N ARG A 359 18.57 5.28 -30.87
CA ARG A 359 18.32 4.57 -32.14
C ARG A 359 16.93 3.94 -32.16
N LEU A 360 16.58 3.19 -31.12
CA LEU A 360 15.28 2.54 -30.97
C LEU A 360 14.13 3.54 -30.96
N SER A 361 14.34 4.70 -30.34
CA SER A 361 13.32 5.77 -30.29
C SER A 361 13.05 6.38 -31.67
N VAL A 362 14.07 6.53 -32.50
CA VAL A 362 13.92 6.96 -33.91
C VAL A 362 13.21 5.89 -34.74
N ALA A 363 13.64 4.63 -34.63
CA ALA A 363 12.99 3.51 -35.31
C ALA A 363 11.51 3.39 -34.90
N MET A 364 11.23 3.45 -33.60
CA MET A 364 9.88 3.45 -33.06
C MET A 364 9.01 4.56 -33.66
N ALA A 365 9.53 5.79 -33.81
CA ALA A 365 8.80 6.90 -34.41
C ALA A 365 8.39 6.59 -35.87
N ASN A 366 9.29 6.00 -36.66
CA ASN A 366 9.05 5.66 -38.07
C ASN A 366 8.04 4.51 -38.26
N HIS A 367 7.80 3.72 -37.23
CA HIS A 367 6.85 2.60 -37.25
C HIS A 367 5.52 2.93 -36.60
N ALA A 368 5.45 3.95 -35.73
CA ALA A 368 4.28 4.23 -34.89
C ALA A 368 2.98 4.30 -35.69
N GLU A 369 2.90 5.14 -36.72
CA GLU A 369 1.67 5.30 -37.54
C GLU A 369 1.24 4.05 -38.31
N LYS A 370 2.15 3.08 -38.50
CA LYS A 370 1.86 1.82 -39.22
C LYS A 370 1.19 0.79 -38.32
N VAL A 371 1.40 0.87 -37.01
CA VAL A 371 1.02 -0.19 -36.06
C VAL A 371 0.10 0.28 -34.97
N ILE A 372 0.21 1.52 -34.49
CA ILE A 372 -0.60 2.07 -33.39
C ILE A 372 -1.39 3.30 -33.82
N ASP A 373 -2.48 3.55 -33.10
CA ASP A 373 -3.14 4.86 -33.10
C ASP A 373 -2.33 5.82 -32.21
N VAL A 374 -1.60 6.75 -32.84
CA VAL A 374 -0.78 7.77 -32.16
C VAL A 374 -1.61 8.80 -31.39
N LEU A 375 -2.94 8.73 -31.42
CA LEU A 375 -3.80 9.53 -30.56
C LEU A 375 -4.25 8.78 -29.30
N LYS A 376 -4.04 7.46 -29.24
CA LYS A 376 -4.34 6.62 -28.07
C LYS A 376 -3.12 6.45 -27.16
N PRO A 377 -3.10 7.08 -25.97
CA PRO A 377 -1.95 6.97 -25.06
C PRO A 377 -1.65 5.53 -24.66
N GLU A 378 -2.66 4.69 -24.47
CA GLU A 378 -2.51 3.28 -24.08
C GLU A 378 -1.74 2.44 -25.10
N GLU A 379 -1.95 2.66 -26.40
CA GLU A 379 -1.22 1.97 -27.46
C GLU A 379 0.22 2.48 -27.54
N GLN A 380 0.42 3.81 -27.45
CA GLN A 380 1.74 4.42 -27.43
C GLN A 380 2.60 3.94 -26.26
N PHE A 381 2.04 3.92 -25.04
CA PHE A 381 2.77 3.47 -23.86
C PHE A 381 3.18 2.01 -23.97
N TYR A 382 2.27 1.17 -24.46
CA TYR A 382 2.58 -0.24 -24.63
C TYR A 382 3.63 -0.47 -25.71
N PHE A 383 3.49 0.16 -26.88
CA PHE A 383 4.47 0.08 -27.96
C PHE A 383 5.85 0.55 -27.53
N ASN A 384 5.93 1.68 -26.81
CA ASN A 384 7.17 2.18 -26.22
C ASN A 384 7.77 1.18 -25.21
N SER A 385 6.95 0.58 -24.35
CA SER A 385 7.42 -0.39 -23.35
C SER A 385 8.00 -1.66 -23.97
N LEU A 386 7.50 -2.08 -25.14
CA LEU A 386 8.03 -3.25 -25.85
C LEU A 386 9.40 -2.99 -26.46
N ILE A 387 9.67 -1.75 -26.88
CA ILE A 387 10.86 -1.38 -27.65
C ILE A 387 11.97 -0.83 -26.74
N CYS A 388 11.64 0.11 -25.85
CA CYS A 388 12.62 0.81 -25.00
C CYS A 388 12.68 0.25 -23.57
N GLY A 389 11.89 -0.78 -23.26
CA GLY A 389 11.89 -1.47 -21.96
C GLY A 389 11.66 -0.54 -20.76
N PHE A 390 12.27 -0.91 -19.62
CA PHE A 390 12.27 -0.08 -18.40
C PHE A 390 13.22 1.12 -18.49
N ASN A 391 14.11 1.11 -19.45
CA ASN A 391 15.14 2.12 -19.61
C ASN A 391 14.54 3.49 -20.01
N GLY A 392 13.37 3.44 -20.66
CA GLY A 392 12.62 4.61 -21.06
C GLY A 392 13.21 5.26 -22.30
N SER A 393 12.39 6.01 -23.02
CA SER A 393 12.80 6.74 -24.22
C SER A 393 13.13 8.20 -23.88
N PRO A 394 14.04 8.87 -24.62
CA PRO A 394 14.15 10.32 -24.68
C PRO A 394 12.80 11.05 -24.86
N PHE A 395 11.82 10.41 -25.49
CA PHE A 395 10.48 10.95 -25.67
C PHE A 395 9.54 10.73 -24.48
N HIS A 396 9.97 10.02 -23.43
CA HIS A 396 9.09 9.65 -22.33
C HIS A 396 8.53 10.90 -21.64
N LEU A 397 9.39 11.75 -21.04
CA LEU A 397 8.93 13.00 -20.41
C LEU A 397 8.37 14.03 -21.39
N HIS A 398 8.76 13.95 -22.66
CA HIS A 398 8.13 14.75 -23.70
C HIS A 398 6.63 14.44 -23.79
N LEU A 399 6.27 13.15 -23.89
CA LEU A 399 4.87 12.71 -24.00
C LEU A 399 4.11 12.79 -22.68
N ILE A 400 4.72 12.39 -21.55
CA ILE A 400 3.98 12.27 -20.28
C ILE A 400 3.87 13.58 -19.51
N MET A 401 4.75 14.55 -19.79
CA MET A 401 4.84 15.78 -18.99
C MET A 401 4.85 17.04 -19.85
N ALA A 402 5.77 17.16 -20.81
CA ALA A 402 5.88 18.40 -21.59
C ALA A 402 4.62 18.67 -22.42
N VAL A 403 4.13 17.69 -23.18
CA VAL A 403 2.92 17.81 -23.99
C VAL A 403 1.69 18.14 -23.12
N PRO A 404 1.36 17.39 -22.05
CA PRO A 404 0.27 17.75 -21.15
C PRO A 404 0.43 19.12 -20.48
N ALA A 405 1.65 19.50 -20.08
CA ALA A 405 1.91 20.83 -19.51
C ALA A 405 1.60 21.95 -20.50
N MET A 406 1.96 21.77 -21.77
CA MET A 406 1.66 22.73 -22.83
C MET A 406 0.14 22.78 -23.12
N ILE A 407 -0.53 21.64 -23.29
CA ILE A 407 -1.99 21.58 -23.49
C ILE A 407 -2.75 22.28 -22.35
N ASN A 408 -2.30 22.05 -21.11
CA ASN A 408 -2.96 22.59 -19.94
C ASN A 408 -2.62 24.07 -19.68
N SER A 409 -1.50 24.60 -20.18
CA SER A 409 -1.01 25.93 -19.78
C SER A 409 -0.91 26.95 -20.90
N CYS A 410 -0.93 26.52 -22.17
CA CYS A 410 -0.95 27.41 -23.33
C CYS A 410 -2.33 28.05 -23.53
N ASP A 411 -2.34 29.34 -23.84
CA ASP A 411 -3.51 29.96 -24.49
C ASP A 411 -3.60 29.54 -25.96
N ASP A 412 -4.69 29.93 -26.65
CA ASP A 412 -5.00 29.44 -27.99
C ASP A 412 -3.92 29.80 -29.03
N ASP A 413 -3.33 30.99 -28.93
CA ASP A 413 -2.25 31.42 -29.83
C ASP A 413 -0.97 30.60 -29.60
N GLN A 414 -0.59 30.41 -28.32
CA GLN A 414 0.55 29.57 -27.94
C GLN A 414 0.36 28.12 -28.36
N ALA A 415 -0.86 27.61 -28.19
CA ALA A 415 -1.24 26.26 -28.56
C ALA A 415 -1.11 26.07 -30.08
N THR A 416 -1.61 27.01 -30.86
CA THR A 416 -1.54 27.00 -32.33
C THR A 416 -0.10 27.01 -32.83
N GLU A 417 0.79 27.76 -32.18
CA GLU A 417 2.19 27.86 -32.60
C GLU A 417 3.02 26.62 -32.25
N TRP A 418 2.87 26.07 -31.04
CA TRP A 418 3.81 25.09 -30.51
C TRP A 418 3.27 23.67 -30.45
N LEU A 419 2.00 23.44 -30.14
CA LEU A 419 1.48 22.08 -29.97
C LEU A 419 1.65 21.20 -31.21
N PRO A 420 1.38 21.68 -32.45
CA PRO A 420 1.62 20.86 -33.64
C PRO A 420 3.08 20.39 -33.75
N LYS A 421 4.03 21.27 -33.45
CA LYS A 421 5.47 20.97 -33.51
C LYS A 421 5.91 19.99 -32.43
N LEU A 422 5.31 20.06 -31.24
CA LEU A 422 5.55 19.06 -30.19
C LEU A 422 4.96 17.71 -30.58
N LEU A 423 3.71 17.67 -31.06
CA LEU A 423 3.04 16.42 -31.43
C LEU A 423 3.74 15.71 -32.60
N ASN A 424 4.23 16.47 -33.58
CA ASN A 424 5.04 15.97 -34.70
C ASN A 424 6.49 15.67 -34.31
N ARG A 425 6.89 15.92 -33.05
CA ARG A 425 8.26 15.75 -32.53
C ARG A 425 9.34 16.56 -33.25
N GLU A 426 8.95 17.67 -33.90
CA GLU A 426 9.88 18.68 -34.41
C GLU A 426 10.59 19.38 -33.23
N LEU A 427 9.86 19.59 -32.12
CA LEU A 427 10.40 20.09 -30.86
C LEU A 427 10.34 18.98 -29.81
N ILE A 428 11.49 18.63 -29.25
CA ILE A 428 11.61 17.60 -28.21
C ILE A 428 11.85 18.30 -26.89
N ALA A 429 11.00 18.03 -25.91
CA ALA A 429 10.92 18.82 -24.70
C ALA A 429 10.81 18.01 -23.42
N THR A 430 11.21 18.62 -22.32
CA THR A 430 11.06 18.05 -20.97
C THR A 430 10.39 19.05 -20.03
N TYR A 431 10.16 18.63 -18.79
CA TYR A 431 9.58 19.44 -17.73
C TYR A 431 10.61 19.73 -16.64
N ALA A 432 11.14 20.95 -16.62
CA ALA A 432 12.22 21.39 -15.76
C ALA A 432 11.70 22.15 -14.53
N GLN A 433 11.25 21.39 -13.51
CA GLN A 433 10.76 21.95 -12.26
C GLN A 433 11.77 21.86 -11.12
N THR A 434 12.14 20.64 -10.73
CA THR A 434 13.02 20.35 -9.58
C THR A 434 14.38 21.02 -9.72
N GLU A 435 14.86 21.54 -8.62
CA GLU A 435 16.20 22.10 -8.45
C GLU A 435 17.02 21.26 -7.48
N MET A 436 18.35 21.41 -7.53
CA MET A 436 19.27 20.72 -6.63
C MET A 436 18.91 20.94 -5.15
N GLY A 437 18.49 22.15 -4.78
CA GLY A 437 18.06 22.48 -3.41
C GLY A 437 16.58 22.22 -3.12
N HIS A 438 15.73 22.07 -4.15
CA HIS A 438 14.28 22.14 -4.00
C HIS A 438 13.53 21.19 -4.95
N GLY A 439 12.96 20.12 -4.40
CA GLY A 439 12.00 19.25 -5.09
C GLY A 439 10.60 19.35 -4.50
N THR A 440 10.46 19.06 -3.22
CA THR A 440 9.16 19.06 -2.52
C THR A 440 8.60 20.47 -2.32
N ASN A 441 9.43 21.43 -1.90
CA ASN A 441 9.00 22.78 -1.56
C ASN A 441 9.06 23.72 -2.77
N LEU A 442 8.11 23.58 -3.69
CA LEU A 442 8.05 24.36 -4.93
C LEU A 442 7.98 25.88 -4.73
N ARG A 443 7.52 26.33 -3.56
CA ARG A 443 7.46 27.78 -3.24
C ARG A 443 8.83 28.41 -3.03
N ALA A 444 9.83 27.59 -2.71
CA ALA A 444 11.19 28.02 -2.43
C ALA A 444 12.15 27.79 -3.61
N LEU A 445 11.64 27.42 -4.79
CA LEU A 445 12.46 27.39 -6.01
C LEU A 445 13.19 28.73 -6.17
N GLU A 446 14.43 28.66 -6.62
CA GLU A 446 15.36 29.79 -6.65
C GLU A 446 15.55 30.33 -8.08
N THR A 447 15.30 29.53 -9.12
CA THR A 447 15.35 30.02 -10.51
C THR A 447 14.37 31.17 -10.67
N THR A 448 14.83 32.30 -11.20
CA THR A 448 14.01 33.51 -11.40
C THR A 448 13.71 33.74 -12.86
N ALA A 449 12.53 34.27 -13.18
CA ALA A 449 12.18 34.84 -14.46
C ALA A 449 11.69 36.27 -14.26
N THR A 450 12.57 37.25 -14.51
CA THR A 450 12.30 38.67 -14.27
C THR A 450 11.85 39.35 -15.56
N TYR A 451 10.67 39.95 -15.55
CA TYR A 451 10.12 40.66 -16.69
C TYR A 451 10.80 42.03 -16.86
N ASP A 452 11.22 42.32 -18.10
CA ASP A 452 11.78 43.58 -18.55
C ASP A 452 10.81 44.23 -19.54
N PRO A 453 10.01 45.24 -19.12
CA PRO A 453 9.04 45.91 -19.98
C PRO A 453 9.67 46.66 -21.16
N SER A 454 10.94 47.04 -21.06
CA SER A 454 11.61 47.83 -22.12
C SER A 454 11.89 47.01 -23.38
N THR A 455 12.07 45.70 -23.21
CA THR A 455 12.37 44.76 -24.28
C THR A 455 11.25 43.73 -24.51
N GLU A 456 10.18 43.79 -23.71
CA GLU A 456 9.13 42.77 -23.63
C GLU A 456 9.68 41.34 -23.53
N GLN A 457 10.64 41.15 -22.62
CA GLN A 457 11.33 39.87 -22.42
C GLN A 457 11.34 39.46 -20.94
N PHE A 458 11.46 38.16 -20.71
CA PHE A 458 11.82 37.60 -19.41
C PHE A 458 13.32 37.28 -19.40
N ILE A 459 13.97 37.60 -18.29
CA ILE A 459 15.37 37.26 -18.00
C ILE A 459 15.36 36.08 -17.03
N LEU A 460 15.73 34.90 -17.52
CA LEU A 460 15.88 33.69 -16.72
C LEU A 460 17.28 33.65 -16.10
N ASN A 461 17.37 33.36 -14.81
CA ASN A 461 18.64 33.28 -14.12
C ASN A 461 18.66 32.18 -13.07
N THR A 462 19.82 31.54 -12.93
CA THR A 462 20.12 30.56 -11.90
C THR A 462 21.09 31.18 -10.88
N PRO A 463 20.58 31.82 -9.80
CA PRO A 463 21.40 32.68 -8.94
C PRO A 463 22.45 31.91 -8.11
N THR A 464 22.19 30.65 -7.79
CA THR A 464 23.02 29.82 -6.92
C THR A 464 23.25 28.44 -7.55
N ILE A 465 24.17 27.66 -6.99
CA ILE A 465 24.34 26.25 -7.39
C ILE A 465 23.08 25.46 -7.04
N THR A 466 22.44 25.73 -5.90
CA THR A 466 21.22 25.06 -5.44
C THR A 466 20.01 25.34 -6.33
N ALA A 467 19.98 26.50 -7.00
CA ALA A 467 18.97 26.86 -8.00
C ALA A 467 19.08 26.09 -9.33
N THR A 468 20.17 25.34 -9.54
CA THR A 468 20.36 24.54 -10.76
C THR A 468 19.19 23.55 -10.89
N LYS A 469 18.47 23.59 -12.02
CA LYS A 469 17.48 22.55 -12.31
C LYS A 469 18.17 21.20 -12.31
N TRP A 470 17.56 20.19 -11.71
CA TRP A 470 18.19 18.89 -11.47
C TRP A 470 17.14 17.79 -11.45
N TRP A 471 17.40 16.68 -12.15
CA TRP A 471 16.52 15.52 -12.38
C TRP A 471 15.64 15.45 -13.64
N PRO A 472 15.24 16.53 -14.34
CA PRO A 472 14.40 16.38 -15.53
C PRO A 472 15.01 15.38 -16.51
N GLY A 473 14.29 14.29 -16.81
CA GLY A 473 14.72 13.28 -17.78
C GLY A 473 14.79 13.87 -19.18
N ALA A 474 15.62 13.29 -20.04
CA ALA A 474 15.95 13.81 -21.37
C ALA A 474 16.65 15.18 -21.41
N LEU A 475 16.82 15.86 -20.26
CA LEU A 475 17.42 17.20 -20.21
C LEU A 475 18.90 17.18 -20.54
N GLY A 476 19.63 16.12 -20.15
CA GLY A 476 21.08 16.12 -20.20
C GLY A 476 21.63 16.20 -21.62
N LYS A 477 20.98 15.54 -22.58
CA LYS A 477 21.46 15.34 -23.95
C LYS A 477 20.36 15.42 -25.00
N SER A 478 19.15 14.94 -24.72
CA SER A 478 18.17 14.68 -25.78
C SER A 478 17.31 15.87 -26.19
N VAL A 479 16.78 16.66 -25.25
CA VAL A 479 15.79 17.71 -25.57
C VAL A 479 16.42 18.99 -26.09
N ASN A 480 15.70 19.68 -26.98
CA ASN A 480 16.04 21.01 -27.47
C ASN A 480 15.18 22.13 -26.83
N TYR A 481 14.07 21.78 -26.19
CA TYR A 481 13.21 22.69 -25.42
C TYR A 481 12.92 22.18 -24.00
N ALA A 482 12.42 23.05 -23.13
CA ALA A 482 11.83 22.67 -21.85
C ALA A 482 10.72 23.62 -21.41
N VAL A 483 9.75 23.06 -20.69
CA VAL A 483 8.87 23.84 -19.81
C VAL A 483 9.61 24.04 -18.49
N VAL A 484 10.10 25.26 -18.26
CA VAL A 484 10.89 25.63 -17.07
C VAL A 484 9.99 26.28 -16.03
N ILE A 485 10.00 25.77 -14.80
CA ILE A 485 9.29 26.40 -13.68
C ILE A 485 10.22 27.37 -12.97
N ALA A 486 9.89 28.66 -12.95
CA ALA A 486 10.69 29.70 -12.32
C ALA A 486 9.84 30.69 -11.52
N GLN A 487 10.43 31.34 -10.51
CA GLN A 487 9.80 32.42 -9.76
C GLN A 487 9.58 33.62 -10.68
N LEU A 488 8.32 33.96 -10.92
CA LEU A 488 7.95 35.11 -11.76
C LEU A 488 8.15 36.40 -10.99
N TRP A 489 8.98 37.29 -11.53
CA TRP A 489 9.16 38.66 -11.04
C TRP A 489 8.68 39.66 -12.07
N THR A 490 7.77 40.56 -11.70
CA THR A 490 7.37 41.71 -12.52
C THR A 490 7.05 42.90 -11.62
N ASN A 491 7.39 44.12 -12.06
CA ASN A 491 7.23 45.36 -11.30
C ASN A 491 7.76 45.26 -9.85
N GLY A 492 8.93 44.62 -9.68
CA GLY A 492 9.59 44.46 -8.38
C GLY A 492 8.93 43.46 -7.41
N LYS A 493 7.89 42.74 -7.83
CA LYS A 493 7.18 41.76 -6.98
C LYS A 493 7.30 40.34 -7.53
N CYS A 494 7.51 39.39 -6.62
CA CYS A 494 7.48 37.96 -6.91
C CYS A 494 6.05 37.41 -6.82
N TYR A 495 5.61 36.67 -7.84
CA TYR A 495 4.29 36.06 -7.94
C TYR A 495 4.31 34.53 -7.81
N GLY A 496 5.46 33.95 -7.49
CA GLY A 496 5.60 32.51 -7.31
C GLY A 496 5.99 31.76 -8.58
N PRO A 497 6.06 30.41 -8.51
CA PRO A 497 6.47 29.58 -9.62
C PRO A 497 5.48 29.61 -10.79
N HIS A 498 5.97 29.90 -11.99
CA HIS A 498 5.22 29.89 -13.24
C HIS A 498 5.98 29.13 -14.34
N PRO A 499 5.26 28.55 -15.32
CA PRO A 499 5.86 27.84 -16.44
C PRO A 499 6.29 28.78 -17.59
N PHE A 500 7.49 28.53 -18.12
CA PHE A 500 8.09 29.23 -19.24
C PHE A 500 8.55 28.24 -20.31
N TRP A 501 8.25 28.52 -21.57
CA TRP A 501 8.68 27.75 -22.73
C TRP A 501 10.04 28.22 -23.22
N VAL A 502 11.07 27.39 -23.03
CA VAL A 502 12.47 27.80 -23.20
C VAL A 502 13.17 26.89 -24.20
N GLN A 503 13.74 27.49 -25.25
CA GLN A 503 14.67 26.79 -26.13
C GLN A 503 16.02 26.64 -25.41
N LEU A 504 16.53 25.42 -25.37
CA LEU A 504 17.78 25.09 -24.68
C LEU A 504 18.94 24.88 -25.66
N ARG A 505 18.63 24.36 -26.85
CA ARG A 505 19.62 23.99 -27.86
C ARG A 505 19.24 24.56 -29.21
N ASP A 506 20.27 24.85 -29.99
CA ASP A 506 20.13 25.16 -31.41
C ASP A 506 19.51 23.98 -32.17
N LEU A 507 18.59 24.25 -33.09
CA LEU A 507 17.79 23.19 -33.75
C LEU A 507 18.58 22.42 -34.81
N GLU A 508 19.64 23.01 -35.37
CA GLU A 508 20.45 22.37 -36.40
C GLU A 508 21.68 21.66 -35.80
N THR A 509 22.39 22.33 -34.90
CA THR A 509 23.66 21.84 -34.34
C THR A 509 23.50 21.12 -33.01
N HIS A 510 22.34 21.25 -32.36
CA HIS A 510 22.03 20.70 -31.02
C HIS A 510 22.97 21.18 -29.89
N LYS A 511 23.78 22.21 -30.16
CA LYS A 511 24.62 22.87 -29.17
C LYS A 511 23.76 23.69 -28.21
N SER A 512 24.18 23.78 -26.95
CA SER A 512 23.52 24.67 -25.98
C SER A 512 23.55 26.12 -26.45
N LEU A 513 22.44 26.83 -26.32
CA LEU A 513 22.38 28.25 -26.67
C LEU A 513 23.23 29.11 -25.70
N PRO A 514 23.73 30.28 -26.14
CA PRO A 514 24.50 31.17 -25.27
C PRO A 514 23.75 31.53 -23.99
N GLY A 515 24.46 31.55 -22.85
CA GLY A 515 23.87 31.78 -21.52
C GLY A 515 23.16 30.56 -20.92
N ILE A 516 23.22 29.39 -21.58
CA ILE A 516 22.68 28.13 -21.06
C ILE A 516 23.81 27.13 -20.84
N THR A 517 23.86 26.57 -19.63
CA THR A 517 24.72 25.41 -19.32
C THR A 517 23.84 24.23 -18.91
N LEU A 518 23.98 23.11 -19.61
CA LEU A 518 23.25 21.89 -19.29
C LEU A 518 24.05 20.62 -19.56
N GLY A 519 23.68 19.53 -18.90
CA GLY A 519 24.38 18.25 -19.00
C GLY A 519 23.69 17.16 -18.20
N ASP A 520 24.22 15.94 -18.27
CA ASP A 520 23.72 14.77 -17.56
C ASP A 520 24.16 14.78 -16.08
N ILE A 521 23.31 14.28 -15.17
CA ILE A 521 23.60 14.25 -13.71
C ILE A 521 24.40 13.02 -13.26
N GLY A 522 24.68 12.09 -14.16
CA GLY A 522 25.45 10.88 -13.90
C GLY A 522 24.63 9.61 -13.73
N PRO A 523 25.30 8.50 -13.33
CA PRO A 523 24.68 7.21 -13.07
C PRO A 523 23.66 7.25 -11.93
N LYS A 524 22.69 6.34 -11.97
CA LYS A 524 21.55 6.25 -11.04
C LYS A 524 21.30 4.80 -10.64
N LEU A 525 20.41 4.60 -9.67
CA LEU A 525 19.96 3.26 -9.23
C LEU A 525 19.29 2.46 -10.37
N GLY A 526 18.51 3.13 -11.23
CA GLY A 526 17.80 2.53 -12.35
C GLY A 526 17.65 3.52 -13.50
N THR A 527 17.05 3.08 -14.61
CA THR A 527 16.94 3.86 -15.87
C THR A 527 18.29 4.42 -16.37
N PRO A 528 19.34 3.59 -16.49
CA PRO A 528 20.67 4.03 -16.90
C PRO A 528 20.71 4.76 -18.26
N SER A 529 19.87 4.38 -19.23
CA SER A 529 19.78 5.02 -20.54
C SER A 529 19.14 6.41 -20.52
N ASN A 530 18.37 6.75 -19.47
CA ASN A 530 17.73 8.05 -19.37
C ASN A 530 18.76 9.11 -18.94
N ASP A 531 18.87 10.17 -19.72
CA ASP A 531 19.78 11.29 -19.53
C ASP A 531 19.16 12.39 -18.66
N ASN A 532 18.80 12.02 -17.42
CA ASN A 532 18.38 13.01 -16.42
C ASN A 532 19.45 14.11 -16.29
N GLY A 533 19.02 15.36 -16.43
CA GLY A 533 19.95 16.46 -16.61
C GLY A 533 19.92 17.51 -15.52
N PHE A 534 20.92 18.38 -15.60
CA PHE A 534 20.97 19.66 -14.92
C PHE A 534 20.88 20.81 -15.92
N LEU A 535 20.37 21.96 -15.50
CA LEU A 535 20.24 23.16 -16.34
C LEU A 535 20.43 24.45 -15.53
N ARG A 536 21.26 25.35 -16.05
CA ARG A 536 21.57 26.67 -15.49
C ARG A 536 21.42 27.75 -16.56
N PHE A 537 20.90 28.89 -16.14
CA PHE A 537 20.77 30.11 -16.94
C PHE A 537 21.67 31.22 -16.40
N GLU A 538 22.32 31.92 -17.32
CA GLU A 538 23.07 33.15 -17.07
C GLU A 538 22.36 34.30 -17.79
N ASN A 539 21.41 34.94 -17.09
CA ASN A 539 20.58 36.04 -17.61
C ASN A 539 20.01 35.78 -19.01
N TYR A 540 19.52 34.56 -19.25
CA TYR A 540 19.03 34.12 -20.55
C TYR A 540 17.68 34.78 -20.88
N ARG A 541 17.57 35.44 -22.04
CA ARG A 541 16.39 36.21 -22.42
C ARG A 541 15.44 35.41 -23.30
N ILE A 542 14.15 35.42 -22.96
CA ILE A 542 13.07 34.88 -23.78
C ILE A 542 11.96 35.92 -23.99
N PRO A 543 11.23 35.92 -25.12
CA PRO A 543 10.11 36.83 -25.34
C PRO A 543 9.02 36.70 -24.26
N ARG A 544 8.29 37.77 -23.99
CA ARG A 544 7.15 37.78 -23.06
C ARG A 544 6.15 36.65 -23.31
N ARG A 545 5.85 36.38 -24.59
CA ARG A 545 4.91 35.33 -25.00
C ARG A 545 5.39 33.91 -24.70
N HIS A 546 6.63 33.71 -24.24
CA HIS A 546 7.13 32.41 -23.79
C HIS A 546 6.74 32.03 -22.35
N MET A 547 6.17 32.95 -21.56
CA MET A 547 5.43 32.55 -20.35
C MET A 547 4.12 31.87 -20.77
N LEU A 548 3.74 30.71 -20.23
CA LEU A 548 2.48 30.05 -20.63
C LEU A 548 1.29 30.75 -19.96
N MET A 549 0.38 31.33 -20.77
CA MET A 549 -0.54 32.39 -20.33
C MET A 549 -2.02 32.01 -20.26
N LYS A 550 -2.37 30.71 -20.31
CA LYS A 550 -3.79 30.28 -20.23
C LYS A 550 -4.47 30.73 -18.93
N HIS A 551 -3.76 30.60 -17.82
CA HIS A 551 -4.33 30.84 -16.49
C HIS A 551 -3.85 32.15 -15.87
N ALA A 552 -2.58 32.50 -15.99
CA ALA A 552 -2.02 33.75 -15.47
C ALA A 552 -1.34 34.52 -16.59
N LYS A 553 -1.39 35.86 -16.58
CA LYS A 553 -0.84 36.69 -17.67
C LYS A 553 0.08 37.76 -17.14
N VAL A 554 1.05 38.14 -17.95
CA VAL A 554 1.83 39.38 -17.80
C VAL A 554 1.61 40.22 -19.06
N LEU A 555 0.98 41.37 -18.88
CA LEU A 555 0.72 42.32 -19.97
C LEU A 555 2.03 43.00 -20.42
N PRO A 556 2.09 43.60 -21.63
CA PRO A 556 3.27 44.36 -22.07
C PRO A 556 3.75 45.40 -21.05
N SER A 557 2.82 46.03 -20.33
CA SER A 557 3.07 47.00 -19.24
C SER A 557 3.77 46.40 -18.01
N GLY A 558 3.85 45.07 -17.90
CA GLY A 558 4.32 44.36 -16.70
C GLY A 558 3.23 44.07 -15.67
N GLU A 559 1.98 44.48 -15.92
CA GLU A 559 0.85 44.16 -15.06
C GLU A 559 0.59 42.64 -15.03
N TYR A 560 0.45 42.09 -13.82
CA TYR A 560 0.14 40.68 -13.59
C TYR A 560 -1.35 40.45 -13.43
N VAL A 561 -1.90 39.54 -14.25
CA VAL A 561 -3.28 39.08 -14.15
C VAL A 561 -3.29 37.68 -13.52
N PRO A 562 -3.87 37.51 -12.31
CA PRO A 562 -3.87 36.23 -11.60
C PRO A 562 -4.81 35.19 -12.23
N PRO A 563 -4.61 33.89 -11.95
CA PRO A 563 -5.52 32.85 -12.37
C PRO A 563 -6.82 32.85 -11.58
N LEU A 564 -7.88 32.33 -12.21
CA LEU A 564 -9.20 32.18 -11.61
C LEU A 564 -9.15 31.37 -10.31
N HIS A 565 -8.28 30.35 -10.27
CA HIS A 565 -8.02 29.58 -9.07
C HIS A 565 -6.52 29.26 -8.96
N ALA A 566 -5.92 29.55 -7.80
CA ALA A 566 -4.46 29.47 -7.59
C ALA A 566 -3.85 28.06 -7.71
N LYS A 567 -4.68 27.00 -7.75
CA LYS A 567 -4.24 25.61 -7.82
C LYS A 567 -4.31 24.98 -9.22
N VAL A 568 -4.78 25.71 -10.24
CA VAL A 568 -4.96 25.14 -11.59
C VAL A 568 -3.62 24.75 -12.22
N GLY A 569 -2.52 25.42 -11.85
CA GLY A 569 -1.17 25.04 -12.31
C GLY A 569 -0.69 23.65 -11.87
N TYR A 570 -1.38 22.98 -10.94
CA TYR A 570 -1.03 21.64 -10.47
C TYR A 570 -1.69 20.50 -11.26
N THR A 571 -2.57 20.80 -12.22
CA THR A 571 -3.32 19.79 -13.00
C THR A 571 -2.40 18.82 -13.74
N SER A 572 -1.28 19.29 -14.28
CA SER A 572 -0.30 18.43 -14.96
C SER A 572 0.36 17.40 -14.03
N MET A 573 0.67 17.75 -12.77
CA MET A 573 1.17 16.75 -11.80
C MET A 573 0.07 15.76 -11.39
N MET A 574 -1.18 16.23 -11.30
CA MET A 574 -2.33 15.37 -10.97
C MET A 574 -2.60 14.34 -12.07
N TYR A 575 -2.32 14.69 -13.34
CA TYR A 575 -2.36 13.76 -14.47
C TYR A 575 -1.37 12.61 -14.30
N VAL A 576 -0.10 12.91 -14.00
CA VAL A 576 0.91 11.85 -13.85
C VAL A 576 0.59 10.96 -12.66
N ARG A 577 0.15 11.54 -11.52
CA ARG A 577 -0.26 10.76 -10.35
C ARG A 577 -1.42 9.81 -10.64
N SER A 578 -2.39 10.20 -11.45
CA SER A 578 -3.53 9.33 -11.79
C SER A 578 -3.12 8.20 -12.74
N MET A 579 -2.27 8.50 -13.73
CA MET A 579 -1.80 7.53 -14.72
C MET A 579 -0.80 6.51 -14.13
N MET A 580 0.13 6.98 -13.28
CA MET A 580 1.23 6.15 -12.79
C MET A 580 0.79 4.98 -11.91
N ILE A 581 -0.36 5.09 -11.22
CA ILE A 581 -0.83 4.03 -10.31
C ILE A 581 -1.12 2.75 -11.09
N TYR A 582 -1.82 2.85 -12.23
CA TYR A 582 -2.08 1.71 -13.11
C TYR A 582 -0.77 1.19 -13.72
N GLY A 583 0.08 2.09 -14.24
CA GLY A 583 1.38 1.70 -14.82
C GLY A 583 2.26 0.90 -13.86
N HIS A 584 2.34 1.31 -12.59
CA HIS A 584 3.11 0.58 -11.59
C HIS A 584 2.46 -0.74 -11.17
N ALA A 585 1.13 -0.86 -11.22
CA ALA A 585 0.46 -2.15 -11.02
C ALA A 585 0.90 -3.17 -12.07
N ILE A 586 1.19 -2.73 -13.30
CA ILE A 586 1.71 -3.60 -14.37
C ILE A 586 3.12 -4.09 -14.06
N TYR A 587 4.00 -3.24 -13.50
CA TYR A 587 5.32 -3.68 -13.05
C TYR A 587 5.23 -4.72 -11.92
N LEU A 588 4.31 -4.54 -10.97
CA LEU A 588 4.03 -5.55 -9.96
C LEU A 588 3.51 -6.85 -10.58
N ALA A 589 2.63 -6.75 -11.58
CA ALA A 589 2.09 -7.90 -12.31
C ALA A 589 3.19 -8.68 -13.05
N GLN A 590 4.13 -7.98 -13.66
CA GLN A 590 5.30 -8.59 -14.32
C GLN A 590 6.16 -9.33 -13.30
N ALA A 591 6.50 -8.70 -12.17
CA ALA A 591 7.27 -9.33 -11.10
C ALA A 591 6.57 -10.56 -10.51
N ALA A 592 5.26 -10.46 -10.23
CA ALA A 592 4.45 -11.57 -9.76
C ALA A 592 4.38 -12.71 -10.79
N THR A 593 4.25 -12.37 -12.08
CA THR A 593 4.24 -13.35 -13.17
C THR A 593 5.56 -14.14 -13.20
N ILE A 594 6.70 -13.46 -13.13
CA ILE A 594 8.03 -14.10 -13.11
C ILE A 594 8.15 -15.01 -11.88
N ALA A 595 7.89 -14.48 -10.68
CA ALA A 595 8.12 -15.21 -9.44
C ALA A 595 7.17 -16.40 -9.26
N ILE A 596 5.89 -16.27 -9.62
CA ILE A 596 4.92 -17.36 -9.55
C ILE A 596 5.27 -18.45 -10.57
N ARG A 597 5.56 -18.09 -11.84
CA ARG A 597 5.96 -19.08 -12.86
C ARG A 597 7.25 -19.79 -12.48
N TYR A 598 8.25 -19.06 -12.00
CA TYR A 598 9.49 -19.66 -11.50
C TYR A 598 9.21 -20.62 -10.34
N SER A 599 8.30 -20.25 -9.42
CA SER A 599 7.93 -21.10 -8.28
C SER A 599 7.16 -22.37 -8.66
N CYS A 600 6.45 -22.36 -9.80
CA CYS A 600 5.82 -23.56 -10.37
C CYS A 600 6.83 -24.55 -10.95
N ILE A 601 8.02 -24.10 -11.34
CA ILE A 601 9.05 -24.92 -12.01
C ILE A 601 10.17 -25.31 -11.04
N ARG A 602 10.58 -24.38 -10.17
CA ARG A 602 11.67 -24.63 -9.23
C ARG A 602 11.22 -25.67 -8.21
N ARG A 603 11.91 -26.81 -8.20
CA ARG A 603 11.80 -27.81 -7.14
C ARG A 603 12.93 -27.63 -6.14
N GLN A 604 12.61 -27.69 -4.84
CA GLN A 604 13.61 -27.64 -3.79
C GLN A 604 13.04 -28.16 -2.46
N GLY A 605 13.76 -29.09 -1.86
CA GLY A 605 13.41 -29.64 -0.54
C GLY A 605 12.16 -30.51 -0.55
N GLU A 606 11.82 -31.09 0.59
CA GLU A 606 10.78 -32.11 0.72
C GLU A 606 9.73 -31.72 1.78
N ILE A 607 8.45 -31.87 1.46
CA ILE A 607 7.35 -31.74 2.45
C ILE A 607 7.16 -33.07 3.21
N LYS A 608 7.24 -34.19 2.49
CA LYS A 608 7.21 -35.53 3.05
C LYS A 608 8.60 -36.15 2.86
N PRO A 609 9.31 -36.51 3.93
CA PRO A 609 10.64 -37.11 3.81
C PRO A 609 10.61 -38.35 2.90
N GLY A 610 11.51 -38.38 1.91
CA GLY A 610 11.64 -39.47 0.95
C GLY A 610 10.64 -39.45 -0.21
N ALA A 611 9.77 -38.44 -0.31
CA ALA A 611 8.84 -38.28 -1.44
C ALA A 611 9.44 -37.51 -2.64
N GLY A 612 10.70 -37.05 -2.52
CA GLY A 612 11.38 -36.24 -3.53
C GLY A 612 11.04 -34.75 -3.46
N GLU A 613 11.72 -33.97 -4.29
CA GLU A 613 11.60 -32.51 -4.24
C GLU A 613 10.25 -32.01 -4.78
N VAL A 614 9.64 -31.10 -4.02
CA VAL A 614 8.36 -30.46 -4.37
C VAL A 614 8.59 -29.12 -5.06
N LYS A 615 7.58 -28.65 -5.80
CA LYS A 615 7.58 -27.28 -6.35
C LYS A 615 7.64 -26.31 -5.17
N VAL A 616 8.47 -25.28 -5.23
CA VAL A 616 8.59 -24.33 -4.11
C VAL A 616 7.27 -23.59 -3.84
N LEU A 617 6.39 -23.46 -4.84
CA LEU A 617 5.04 -22.92 -4.68
C LEU A 617 4.14 -23.77 -3.76
N ASP A 618 4.46 -25.04 -3.51
CA ASP A 618 3.68 -25.91 -2.62
C ASP A 618 3.88 -25.54 -1.13
N TYR A 619 4.97 -24.85 -0.80
CA TYR A 619 5.20 -24.36 0.56
C TYR A 619 4.27 -23.20 0.90
N LYS A 620 3.65 -23.26 2.08
CA LYS A 620 2.79 -22.19 2.60
C LYS A 620 3.50 -20.86 2.76
N THR A 621 4.80 -20.88 3.07
CA THR A 621 5.62 -19.66 3.14
C THR A 621 5.77 -18.99 1.78
N GLN A 622 5.95 -19.77 0.70
CA GLN A 622 6.02 -19.24 -0.67
C GLN A 622 4.67 -18.69 -1.13
N GLN A 623 3.57 -19.40 -0.84
CA GLN A 623 2.21 -18.94 -1.12
C GLN A 623 1.88 -17.65 -0.38
N TYR A 624 2.19 -17.59 0.92
CA TYR A 624 1.96 -16.41 1.76
C TYR A 624 2.79 -15.21 1.28
N ARG A 625 3.97 -15.43 0.70
CA ARG A 625 4.78 -14.35 0.13
C ARG A 625 4.21 -13.84 -1.20
N LEU A 626 3.78 -14.72 -2.10
CA LEU A 626 3.45 -14.37 -3.49
C LEU A 626 1.97 -14.11 -3.76
N LEU A 627 1.05 -14.87 -3.15
CA LEU A 627 -0.38 -14.73 -3.44
C LEU A 627 -0.95 -13.37 -2.98
N PRO A 628 -0.55 -12.81 -1.84
CA PRO A 628 -0.93 -11.44 -1.49
C PRO A 628 -0.40 -10.41 -2.48
N VAL A 629 0.80 -10.61 -3.05
CA VAL A 629 1.32 -9.72 -4.10
C VAL A 629 0.42 -9.77 -5.33
N LEU A 630 -0.03 -10.96 -5.73
CA LEU A 630 -1.01 -11.10 -6.81
C LEU A 630 -2.32 -10.35 -6.49
N ALA A 631 -2.79 -10.41 -5.24
CA ALA A 631 -3.99 -9.69 -4.83
C ALA A 631 -3.82 -8.16 -4.89
N HIS A 632 -2.63 -7.66 -4.51
CA HIS A 632 -2.27 -6.25 -4.66
C HIS A 632 -2.25 -5.80 -6.12
N VAL A 633 -1.81 -6.64 -7.07
CA VAL A 633 -1.83 -6.30 -8.51
C VAL A 633 -3.22 -5.87 -8.94
N TYR A 634 -4.24 -6.68 -8.63
CA TYR A 634 -5.62 -6.37 -9.04
C TYR A 634 -6.20 -5.19 -8.26
N ALA A 635 -6.00 -5.13 -6.95
CA ALA A 635 -6.50 -4.02 -6.13
C ALA A 635 -5.95 -2.66 -6.60
N ILE A 636 -4.65 -2.59 -6.87
CA ILE A 636 -3.98 -1.38 -7.33
C ILE A 636 -4.38 -1.06 -8.77
N ALA A 637 -4.43 -2.06 -9.67
CA ALA A 637 -4.81 -1.85 -11.06
C ALA A 637 -6.23 -1.28 -11.18
N PHE A 638 -7.23 -1.85 -10.51
CA PHE A 638 -8.59 -1.34 -10.54
C PHE A 638 -8.70 0.08 -9.97
N THR A 639 -7.97 0.35 -8.89
CA THR A 639 -7.91 1.69 -8.31
C THR A 639 -7.24 2.70 -9.25
N GLY A 640 -6.18 2.29 -9.95
CA GLY A 640 -5.50 3.08 -10.98
C GLY A 640 -6.39 3.43 -12.16
N LEU A 641 -7.22 2.49 -12.63
CA LEU A 641 -8.21 2.76 -13.68
C LEU A 641 -9.28 3.75 -13.22
N TYR A 642 -9.76 3.60 -11.98
CA TYR A 642 -10.76 4.51 -11.43
C TYR A 642 -10.24 5.95 -11.29
N ILE A 643 -9.06 6.15 -10.69
CA ILE A 643 -8.52 7.49 -10.45
C ILE A 643 -8.17 8.23 -11.75
N ASN A 644 -7.80 7.47 -12.78
CA ASN A 644 -7.59 7.98 -14.14
C ASN A 644 -8.89 8.54 -14.74
N GLN A 645 -9.98 7.76 -14.67
CA GLN A 645 -11.31 8.22 -15.09
C GLN A 645 -11.75 9.46 -14.32
N LEU A 646 -11.55 9.46 -12.99
CA LEU A 646 -11.88 10.61 -12.14
C LEU A 646 -11.09 11.86 -12.55
N TYR A 647 -9.80 11.73 -12.90
CA TYR A 647 -9.01 12.86 -13.42
C TYR A 647 -9.67 13.48 -14.65
N HIS A 648 -10.05 12.67 -15.64
CA HIS A 648 -10.66 13.18 -16.86
C HIS A 648 -12.00 13.88 -16.60
N THR A 649 -12.82 13.35 -15.70
CA THR A 649 -14.05 14.01 -15.26
C THR A 649 -13.77 15.40 -14.65
N VAL A 650 -12.83 15.48 -13.70
CA VAL A 650 -12.49 16.74 -13.01
C VAL A 650 -11.91 17.78 -13.97
N ILE A 651 -11.12 17.38 -14.97
CA ILE A 651 -10.64 18.32 -16.00
C ILE A 651 -11.81 18.86 -16.84
N GLY A 652 -12.78 18.01 -17.17
CA GLY A 652 -14.02 18.44 -17.84
C GLY A 652 -14.77 19.50 -17.01
N ASP A 653 -14.92 19.25 -15.71
CA ASP A 653 -15.57 20.17 -14.78
C ASP A 653 -14.84 21.51 -14.68
N ILE A 654 -13.50 21.50 -14.61
CA ILE A 654 -12.67 22.72 -14.55
C ILE A 654 -12.85 23.57 -15.82
N ASN A 655 -12.91 22.93 -16.99
CA ASN A 655 -13.15 23.63 -18.25
C ASN A 655 -14.57 24.23 -18.31
N ALA A 656 -15.53 23.65 -17.58
CA ALA A 656 -16.86 24.20 -17.37
C ALA A 656 -16.94 25.23 -16.22
N GLY A 657 -15.82 25.50 -15.54
CA GLY A 657 -15.73 26.47 -14.43
C GLY A 657 -15.98 25.90 -13.04
N ASP A 658 -16.20 24.59 -12.90
CA ASP A 658 -16.35 23.92 -11.60
C ASP A 658 -15.02 23.34 -11.11
N VAL A 659 -14.59 23.80 -9.94
CA VAL A 659 -13.33 23.39 -9.30
C VAL A 659 -13.55 22.62 -7.99
N SER A 660 -14.79 22.23 -7.69
CA SER A 660 -15.19 21.63 -6.41
C SER A 660 -14.44 20.33 -6.09
N LEU A 661 -14.28 19.46 -7.09
CA LEU A 661 -13.61 18.15 -6.95
C LEU A 661 -12.08 18.19 -7.04
N LEU A 662 -11.48 19.35 -7.38
CA LEU A 662 -10.04 19.48 -7.57
C LEU A 662 -9.26 19.14 -6.29
N ALA A 663 -9.76 19.57 -5.14
CA ALA A 663 -9.13 19.31 -3.84
C ALA A 663 -9.18 17.82 -3.47
N ASP A 664 -10.29 17.16 -3.76
CA ASP A 664 -10.51 15.74 -3.46
C ASP A 664 -9.64 14.86 -4.35
N LEU A 665 -9.59 15.14 -5.66
CA LEU A 665 -8.71 14.45 -6.59
C LEU A 665 -7.23 14.59 -6.18
N HIS A 666 -6.81 15.78 -5.76
CA HIS A 666 -5.45 16.01 -5.29
C HIS A 666 -5.15 15.21 -4.01
N SER A 667 -6.04 15.23 -3.02
CA SER A 667 -5.88 14.52 -1.76
C SER A 667 -5.84 13.00 -1.96
N LEU A 668 -6.77 12.48 -2.76
CA LEU A 668 -6.88 11.06 -3.07
C LEU A 668 -5.68 10.57 -3.89
N GLY A 669 -5.32 11.30 -4.95
CA GLY A 669 -4.15 10.98 -5.78
C GLY A 669 -2.85 10.99 -4.99
N SER A 670 -2.69 11.90 -4.02
CA SER A 670 -1.50 11.94 -3.14
C SER A 670 -1.40 10.70 -2.26
N GLY A 671 -2.50 10.31 -1.61
CA GLY A 671 -2.55 9.14 -0.74
C GLY A 671 -2.32 7.84 -1.52
N LEU A 672 -3.03 7.69 -2.65
CA LEU A 672 -2.89 6.55 -3.54
C LEU A 672 -1.47 6.42 -4.08
N LYS A 673 -0.87 7.51 -4.58
CA LYS A 673 0.52 7.51 -5.05
C LYS A 673 1.46 7.00 -3.98
N ALA A 674 1.32 7.47 -2.74
CA ALA A 674 2.20 7.08 -1.65
C ALA A 674 2.02 5.61 -1.23
N VAL A 675 0.79 5.19 -0.94
CA VAL A 675 0.50 3.83 -0.46
C VAL A 675 0.82 2.79 -1.52
N THR A 676 0.36 3.00 -2.76
CA THR A 676 0.53 2.00 -3.82
C THR A 676 1.99 1.84 -4.23
N SER A 677 2.79 2.93 -4.30
CA SER A 677 4.23 2.84 -4.60
C SER A 677 4.99 2.06 -3.53
N TRP A 678 4.65 2.22 -2.24
CA TRP A 678 5.21 1.39 -1.17
C TRP A 678 4.86 -0.08 -1.33
N GLN A 679 3.57 -0.40 -1.50
CA GLN A 679 3.10 -1.78 -1.65
C GLN A 679 3.73 -2.46 -2.88
N ILE A 680 3.83 -1.74 -4.00
CA ILE A 680 4.43 -2.24 -5.24
C ILE A 680 5.92 -2.52 -5.04
N THR A 681 6.67 -1.57 -4.49
CA THR A 681 8.12 -1.74 -4.29
C THR A 681 8.41 -2.91 -3.35
N GLN A 682 7.64 -3.04 -2.27
CA GLN A 682 7.75 -4.17 -1.34
C GLN A 682 7.38 -5.49 -2.03
N GLY A 683 6.30 -5.53 -2.81
CA GLY A 683 5.86 -6.72 -3.51
C GLY A 683 6.84 -7.19 -4.59
N VAL A 684 7.43 -6.27 -5.35
CA VAL A 684 8.49 -6.61 -6.33
C VAL A 684 9.70 -7.21 -5.64
N GLU A 685 10.12 -6.66 -4.49
CA GLU A 685 11.23 -7.23 -3.73
C GLU A 685 10.88 -8.61 -3.14
N GLN A 686 9.65 -8.82 -2.68
CA GLN A 686 9.18 -10.15 -2.28
C GLN A 686 9.23 -11.15 -3.45
N CYS A 687 8.84 -10.73 -4.66
CA CYS A 687 8.98 -11.55 -5.86
C CYS A 687 10.45 -11.89 -6.16
N ARG A 688 11.37 -10.93 -6.02
CA ARG A 688 12.81 -11.16 -6.18
C ARG A 688 13.35 -12.18 -5.19
N LEU A 689 13.03 -12.01 -3.91
CA LEU A 689 13.43 -12.92 -2.83
C LEU A 689 12.81 -14.32 -2.97
N ALA A 690 11.60 -14.42 -3.53
CA ALA A 690 10.93 -15.70 -3.79
C ALA A 690 11.64 -16.56 -4.85
N CYS A 691 12.43 -15.95 -5.74
CA CYS A 691 13.24 -16.64 -6.74
C CYS A 691 14.63 -17.09 -6.23
N GLY A 692 14.91 -16.93 -4.94
CA GLY A 692 16.18 -17.32 -4.32
C GLY A 692 17.39 -16.63 -4.98
N GLY A 693 18.52 -17.34 -5.07
CA GLY A 693 19.73 -16.81 -5.69
C GLY A 693 19.56 -16.39 -7.15
N HIS A 694 18.70 -17.07 -7.92
CA HIS A 694 18.46 -16.73 -9.32
C HIS A 694 17.71 -15.40 -9.48
N GLY A 695 16.90 -15.02 -8.48
CA GLY A 695 16.25 -13.70 -8.42
C GLY A 695 17.23 -12.54 -8.25
N TYR A 696 18.47 -12.79 -7.83
CA TYR A 696 19.51 -11.77 -7.74
C TYR A 696 20.18 -11.48 -9.10
N SER A 697 20.08 -12.40 -10.06
CA SER A 697 20.62 -12.22 -11.40
C SER A 697 19.68 -11.37 -12.28
N ASP A 698 20.26 -10.54 -13.14
CA ASP A 698 19.52 -9.80 -14.17
C ASP A 698 18.78 -10.70 -15.16
N ALA A 699 19.19 -11.98 -15.28
CA ALA A 699 18.45 -12.97 -16.06
C ALA A 699 17.01 -13.19 -15.55
N SER A 700 16.73 -12.85 -14.28
CA SER A 700 15.37 -12.87 -13.74
C SER A 700 14.52 -11.68 -14.17
N GLY A 701 15.12 -10.58 -14.64
CA GLY A 701 14.46 -9.30 -14.91
C GLY A 701 13.96 -8.54 -13.67
N LEU A 702 13.96 -9.16 -12.49
CA LEU A 702 13.44 -8.58 -11.25
C LEU A 702 14.27 -7.39 -10.72
N PRO A 703 15.61 -7.38 -10.81
CA PRO A 703 16.41 -6.19 -10.45
C PRO A 703 16.02 -4.94 -11.23
N SER A 704 15.85 -5.05 -12.56
CA SER A 704 15.43 -3.92 -13.42
C SER A 704 14.03 -3.42 -13.05
N ILE A 705 13.09 -4.33 -12.77
CA ILE A 705 11.74 -3.94 -12.31
C ILE A 705 11.83 -3.22 -10.95
N TYR A 706 12.61 -3.75 -10.00
CA TYR A 706 12.77 -3.15 -8.68
C TYR A 706 13.32 -1.73 -8.76
N THR A 707 14.40 -1.53 -9.51
CA THR A 707 15.04 -0.22 -9.64
C THR A 707 14.14 0.82 -10.32
N MET A 708 13.28 0.39 -11.26
CA MET A 708 12.24 1.24 -11.84
C MET A 708 11.20 1.67 -10.80
N VAL A 709 10.58 0.72 -10.09
CA VAL A 709 9.50 1.03 -9.14
C VAL A 709 10.02 1.77 -7.89
N ALA A 710 11.27 1.56 -7.49
CA ALA A 710 11.88 2.26 -6.36
C ALA A 710 11.90 3.78 -6.55
N GLY A 711 12.07 4.26 -7.79
CA GLY A 711 11.98 5.69 -8.10
C GLY A 711 10.62 6.30 -7.75
N SER A 712 9.54 5.52 -7.87
CA SER A 712 8.16 5.98 -7.62
C SER A 712 7.88 6.38 -6.18
N LEU A 713 8.73 5.96 -5.24
CA LEU A 713 8.68 6.41 -3.85
C LEU A 713 9.06 7.89 -3.70
N THR A 714 9.77 8.46 -4.68
CA THR A 714 10.36 9.80 -4.61
C THR A 714 9.74 10.78 -5.60
N TYR A 715 9.69 10.44 -6.90
CA TYR A 715 9.14 11.36 -7.91
C TYR A 715 7.62 11.50 -7.76
N GLU A 716 7.06 12.57 -8.36
CA GLU A 716 5.66 12.99 -8.19
C GLU A 716 5.26 13.33 -6.73
N GLY A 717 6.26 13.53 -5.87
CA GLY A 717 6.12 13.98 -4.49
C GLY A 717 6.56 12.90 -3.50
N GLU A 718 7.48 13.23 -2.60
CA GLU A 718 7.99 12.28 -1.60
C GLU A 718 6.83 11.69 -0.76
N ASN A 719 6.85 10.38 -0.56
CA ASN A 719 5.69 9.65 -0.05
C ASN A 719 5.20 10.10 1.33
N ILE A 720 6.08 10.43 2.27
CA ILE A 720 5.67 10.94 3.59
C ILE A 720 4.97 12.30 3.44
N VAL A 721 5.51 13.19 2.61
CA VAL A 721 4.88 14.48 2.32
C VAL A 721 3.52 14.29 1.64
N MET A 722 3.38 13.33 0.72
CA MET A 722 2.11 13.02 0.08
C MET A 722 1.07 12.50 1.06
N LEU A 723 1.45 11.62 2.00
CA LEU A 723 0.56 11.22 3.09
C LEU A 723 0.14 12.41 3.94
N LEU A 724 1.05 13.35 4.24
CA LEU A 724 0.70 14.55 5.01
C LEU A 724 -0.22 15.52 4.24
N GLN A 725 -0.16 15.55 2.90
CA GLN A 725 -1.13 16.28 2.08
C GLN A 725 -2.53 15.68 2.21
N THR A 726 -2.64 14.35 2.15
CA THR A 726 -3.91 13.64 2.42
C THR A 726 -4.40 13.88 3.85
N ALA A 727 -3.52 13.77 4.86
CA ALA A 727 -3.86 14.01 6.26
C ALA A 727 -4.43 15.41 6.47
N ARG A 728 -3.90 16.42 5.77
CA ARG A 728 -4.40 17.80 5.84
C ARG A 728 -5.82 17.93 5.29
N SER A 729 -6.14 17.21 4.23
CA SER A 729 -7.50 17.16 3.70
C SER A 729 -8.44 16.48 4.69
N LEU A 730 -8.04 15.32 5.24
CA LEU A 730 -8.80 14.59 6.25
C LEU A 730 -9.06 15.44 7.50
N MET A 731 -8.06 16.20 7.97
CA MET A 731 -8.19 17.19 9.05
C MET A 731 -9.27 18.22 8.77
N LYS A 732 -9.31 18.76 7.55
CA LYS A 732 -10.28 19.79 7.16
C LYS A 732 -11.69 19.22 7.20
N VAL A 733 -11.90 18.03 6.64
CA VAL A 733 -13.19 17.34 6.66
C VAL A 733 -13.61 16.98 8.09
N ALA A 734 -12.70 16.51 8.93
CA ALA A 734 -12.97 16.21 10.33
C ALA A 734 -13.39 17.48 11.12
N ALA A 735 -12.70 18.61 10.87
CA ALA A 735 -13.06 19.89 11.46
C ALA A 735 -14.45 20.37 11.02
N GLU A 736 -14.78 20.26 9.73
CA GLU A 736 -16.10 20.56 9.17
C GLU A 736 -17.20 19.67 9.81
N CYS A 737 -16.92 18.39 10.07
CA CYS A 737 -17.85 17.49 10.76
C CYS A 737 -18.03 17.88 12.24
N SER A 738 -16.96 18.32 12.92
CA SER A 738 -17.02 18.73 14.33
C SER A 738 -17.77 20.06 14.55
N CYS A 739 -17.64 21.03 13.63
CA CYS A 739 -18.45 22.25 13.70
C CYS A 739 -19.90 22.04 13.29
N VAL A 740 -20.17 20.99 12.51
CA VAL A 740 -21.53 20.53 12.22
C VAL A 740 -22.14 19.88 13.46
N THR A 741 -21.41 19.12 14.27
CA THR A 741 -21.94 18.62 15.56
C THR A 741 -22.26 19.73 16.57
N ASP A 742 -21.52 20.84 16.58
CA ASP A 742 -21.82 22.01 17.44
C ASP A 742 -23.03 22.83 16.92
N ASN A 743 -23.28 22.85 15.61
CA ASN A 743 -24.42 23.55 15.00
C ASN A 743 -25.67 22.66 14.79
N ILE A 744 -25.55 21.33 14.89
CA ILE A 744 -26.67 20.37 14.87
C ILE A 744 -27.55 20.50 16.12
N GLY A 745 -27.08 21.17 17.18
CA GLY A 745 -27.95 21.66 18.26
C GLY A 745 -29.03 22.66 17.80
N LYS A 746 -28.94 23.20 16.57
CA LYS A 746 -29.89 24.20 16.03
C LYS A 746 -30.47 23.91 14.64
N MET A 747 -30.05 22.83 13.95
CA MET A 747 -30.65 22.44 12.66
C MET A 747 -30.87 20.93 12.61
N LYS A 748 -32.01 20.48 13.13
CA LYS A 748 -32.65 19.24 12.67
C LYS A 748 -33.33 19.55 11.33
N GLU A 749 -33.30 18.57 10.43
CA GLU A 749 -33.84 18.59 9.05
C GLU A 749 -32.88 19.15 7.98
N ASN A 750 -31.94 18.29 7.56
CA ASN A 750 -31.59 18.09 6.15
C ASN A 750 -30.72 16.83 6.03
N GLU A 751 -31.37 15.65 6.01
CA GLU A 751 -30.73 14.37 5.70
C GLU A 751 -30.45 14.29 4.18
N GLY A 752 -29.19 14.09 3.79
CA GLY A 752 -28.88 13.76 2.39
C GLY A 752 -27.41 13.80 1.94
N LYS A 753 -26.44 14.32 2.70
CA LYS A 753 -25.08 14.59 2.17
C LYS A 753 -23.85 14.28 3.04
N MET A 754 -23.90 13.36 4.01
CA MET A 754 -22.66 12.91 4.68
C MET A 754 -22.23 11.50 4.23
N LYS A 755 -21.28 11.47 3.29
CA LYS A 755 -20.51 10.29 2.86
C LYS A 755 -19.07 10.36 3.41
N ASN A 756 -18.80 9.92 4.65
CA ASN A 756 -17.53 9.24 5.03
C ASN A 756 -17.49 8.85 6.52
N PRO A 757 -17.22 7.58 6.89
CA PRO A 757 -17.03 7.15 8.27
C PRO A 757 -15.54 7.05 8.66
N ILE A 758 -14.79 8.17 8.63
CA ILE A 758 -13.39 8.23 9.15
C ILE A 758 -13.21 9.50 9.99
N THR A 759 -14.09 9.73 10.95
CA THR A 759 -14.03 10.91 11.85
C THR A 759 -13.57 10.59 13.28
N GLY A 760 -13.09 9.37 13.54
CA GLY A 760 -12.66 8.93 14.87
C GLY A 760 -11.24 9.35 15.30
N TYR A 761 -10.38 9.83 14.40
CA TYR A 761 -9.03 10.27 14.76
C TYR A 761 -9.02 11.75 15.15
N ILE A 762 -8.51 12.07 16.35
CA ILE A 762 -8.22 13.45 16.76
C ILE A 762 -6.99 13.91 15.97
N PHE A 763 -7.20 14.39 14.76
CA PHE A 763 -6.12 14.95 13.97
C PHE A 763 -5.71 16.32 14.54
N ARG A 764 -4.42 16.51 14.84
CA ARG A 764 -3.88 17.83 15.21
C ARG A 764 -2.78 18.25 14.23
N LYS A 765 -2.54 19.57 14.16
CA LYS A 765 -1.40 20.13 13.40
C LYS A 765 -0.12 19.43 13.85
N PRO A 766 0.69 18.87 12.93
CA PRO A 766 1.91 18.16 13.30
C PRO A 766 2.88 19.14 13.95
N THR A 767 3.12 18.96 15.25
CA THR A 767 4.11 19.71 16.04
C THR A 767 5.22 18.81 16.59
N SER A 768 5.07 17.48 16.45
CA SER A 768 6.01 16.47 16.91
C SER A 768 6.05 15.27 15.95
N SER A 769 7.12 14.48 16.04
CA SER A 769 7.30 13.26 15.23
C SER A 769 6.19 12.22 15.47
N SER A 770 5.65 12.14 16.69
CA SER A 770 4.51 11.26 17.02
C SER A 770 3.27 11.61 16.18
N GLN A 771 3.00 12.91 16.04
CA GLN A 771 1.82 13.38 15.33
C GLN A 771 1.93 13.21 13.81
N ILE A 772 3.15 13.29 13.27
CA ILE A 772 3.42 12.95 11.86
C ILE A 772 3.08 11.48 11.62
N ASN A 773 3.53 10.58 12.49
CA ASN A 773 3.23 9.15 12.38
C ASN A 773 1.73 8.86 12.44
N GLU A 774 1.00 9.45 13.39
CA GLU A 774 -0.46 9.30 13.51
C GLU A 774 -1.19 9.77 12.24
N ASN A 775 -0.86 10.98 11.76
CA ASN A 775 -1.46 11.57 10.57
C ASN A 775 -1.17 10.74 9.30
N SER A 776 0.06 10.23 9.18
CA SER A 776 0.45 9.34 8.08
C SER A 776 -0.29 8.01 8.14
N ASN A 777 -0.49 7.43 9.33
CA ASN A 777 -1.23 6.19 9.51
C ASN A 777 -2.72 6.34 9.14
N ALA A 778 -3.36 7.43 9.56
CA ALA A 778 -4.73 7.72 9.19
C ALA A 778 -4.90 7.90 7.67
N SER A 779 -3.92 8.53 7.01
CA SER A 779 -3.91 8.67 5.55
C SER A 779 -3.77 7.32 4.84
N LYS A 780 -2.87 6.44 5.33
CA LYS A 780 -2.74 5.07 4.82
C LYS A 780 -4.04 4.29 4.94
N ALA A 781 -4.66 4.32 6.13
CA ALA A 781 -5.93 3.64 6.38
C ALA A 781 -7.04 4.14 5.44
N HIS A 782 -7.19 5.46 5.28
CA HIS A 782 -8.15 6.04 4.34
C HIS A 782 -7.94 5.54 2.91
N THR A 783 -6.69 5.54 2.43
CA THR A 783 -6.34 5.08 1.09
C THR A 783 -6.57 3.58 0.91
N GLN A 784 -6.21 2.74 1.88
CA GLN A 784 -6.45 1.30 1.83
C GLN A 784 -7.95 0.98 1.82
N THR A 785 -8.76 1.65 2.65
CA THR A 785 -10.22 1.53 2.63
C THR A 785 -10.81 1.91 1.28
N PHE A 786 -10.28 2.95 0.64
CA PHE A 786 -10.69 3.34 -0.69
C PHE A 786 -10.38 2.25 -1.74
N MET A 787 -9.17 1.68 -1.72
CA MET A 787 -8.81 0.57 -2.61
C MET A 787 -9.70 -0.65 -2.42
N VAL A 788 -10.01 -1.02 -1.17
CA VAL A 788 -10.96 -2.11 -0.85
C VAL A 788 -12.31 -1.84 -1.48
N ARG A 789 -12.85 -0.63 -1.32
CA ARG A 789 -14.13 -0.24 -1.89
C ARG A 789 -14.13 -0.38 -3.41
N ILE A 790 -13.10 0.13 -4.10
CA ILE A 790 -13.01 0.02 -5.56
C ILE A 790 -12.93 -1.44 -6.01
N PHE A 791 -12.20 -2.29 -5.28
CA PHE A 791 -12.11 -3.71 -5.60
C PHE A 791 -13.50 -4.37 -5.49
N ILE A 792 -14.22 -4.15 -4.38
CA ILE A 792 -15.59 -4.66 -4.19
C ILE A 792 -16.53 -4.18 -5.29
N GLU A 793 -16.50 -2.89 -5.64
CA GLU A 793 -17.35 -2.30 -6.68
C GLU A 793 -17.01 -2.83 -8.10
N THR A 794 -15.81 -3.39 -8.29
CA THR A 794 -15.37 -3.89 -9.59
C THR A 794 -15.81 -5.33 -9.85
N ILE A 795 -15.88 -6.19 -8.82
CA ILE A 795 -16.24 -7.61 -8.98
C ILE A 795 -17.58 -7.82 -9.73
N PRO A 796 -18.68 -7.10 -9.41
CA PRO A 796 -19.96 -7.29 -10.10
C PRO A 796 -19.92 -6.93 -11.60
N LYS A 797 -18.95 -6.13 -12.03
CA LYS A 797 -18.78 -5.71 -13.44
C LYS A 797 -18.16 -6.80 -14.31
N ILE A 798 -17.62 -7.86 -13.72
CA ILE A 798 -17.07 -9.00 -14.45
C ILE A 798 -18.23 -9.87 -14.93
N GLU A 799 -18.43 -9.97 -16.24
CA GLU A 799 -19.54 -10.73 -16.82
C GLU A 799 -19.39 -12.25 -16.63
N ASP A 800 -18.18 -12.79 -16.87
CA ASP A 800 -17.90 -14.21 -16.77
C ASP A 800 -17.90 -14.70 -15.31
N ILE A 801 -18.75 -15.68 -15.02
CA ILE A 801 -19.00 -16.17 -13.65
C ILE A 801 -17.75 -16.85 -13.06
N ALA A 802 -16.98 -17.61 -13.87
CA ALA A 802 -15.79 -18.30 -13.39
C ALA A 802 -14.68 -17.31 -13.05
N VAL A 803 -14.48 -16.30 -13.91
CA VAL A 803 -13.56 -15.19 -13.63
C VAL A 803 -13.99 -14.42 -12.38
N ARG A 804 -15.29 -14.14 -12.24
CA ARG A 804 -15.85 -13.44 -11.07
C ARG A 804 -15.58 -14.21 -9.77
N HIS A 805 -15.76 -15.53 -9.76
CA HIS A 805 -15.47 -16.35 -8.58
C HIS A 805 -14.01 -16.28 -8.16
N VAL A 806 -13.06 -16.47 -9.09
CA VAL A 806 -11.63 -16.38 -8.77
C VAL A 806 -11.23 -14.97 -8.32
N MET A 807 -11.80 -13.94 -8.94
CA MET A 807 -11.56 -12.56 -8.51
C MET A 807 -12.14 -12.27 -7.11
N ASN A 808 -13.22 -12.95 -6.72
CA ASN A 808 -13.76 -12.89 -5.36
C ASN A 808 -12.82 -13.57 -4.35
N ASP A 809 -12.20 -14.69 -4.71
CA ASP A 809 -11.18 -15.35 -3.86
C ASP A 809 -9.95 -14.44 -3.67
N ILE A 810 -9.50 -13.77 -4.74
CA ILE A 810 -8.42 -12.79 -4.68
C ILE A 810 -8.80 -11.59 -3.80
N LEU A 811 -10.04 -11.11 -3.89
CA LEU A 811 -10.56 -10.05 -3.01
C LEU A 811 -10.52 -10.49 -1.54
N TRP A 812 -10.98 -11.70 -1.22
CA TRP A 812 -10.93 -12.21 0.16
C TRP A 812 -9.50 -12.36 0.66
N LEU A 813 -8.57 -12.81 -0.18
CA LEU A 813 -7.15 -12.86 0.15
C LEU A 813 -6.60 -11.46 0.42
N TYR A 814 -6.91 -10.47 -0.41
CA TYR A 814 -6.51 -9.08 -0.21
C TYR A 814 -7.05 -8.55 1.13
N LEU A 815 -8.35 -8.71 1.39
CA LEU A 815 -9.00 -8.24 2.62
C LEU A 815 -8.39 -8.86 3.87
N THR A 816 -8.25 -10.19 3.89
CA THR A 816 -7.71 -10.90 5.05
C THR A 816 -6.25 -10.56 5.29
N TYR A 817 -5.44 -10.46 4.22
CA TYR A 817 -4.05 -10.05 4.33
C TYR A 817 -3.92 -8.62 4.86
N GLU A 818 -4.64 -7.66 4.29
CA GLU A 818 -4.59 -6.26 4.72
C GLU A 818 -5.10 -6.08 6.16
N LEU A 819 -6.12 -6.83 6.58
CA LEU A 819 -6.63 -6.80 7.96
C LEU A 819 -5.61 -7.32 8.98
N VAL A 820 -4.84 -8.34 8.64
CA VAL A 820 -3.79 -8.89 9.52
C VAL A 820 -2.60 -7.94 9.62
N HIS A 821 -2.21 -7.29 8.53
CA HIS A 821 -1.00 -6.46 8.46
C HIS A 821 -1.24 -4.98 8.80
N SER A 822 -2.50 -4.53 8.75
CA SER A 822 -2.88 -3.21 9.25
C SER A 822 -2.94 -3.27 10.78
N SER A 823 -1.77 -3.21 11.43
CA SER A 823 -1.67 -3.15 12.88
C SER A 823 -2.49 -1.98 13.45
N VAL A 824 -3.46 -2.30 14.31
CA VAL A 824 -4.25 -1.39 15.17
C VAL A 824 -5.31 -0.52 14.46
N GLY A 825 -5.02 0.06 13.28
CA GLY A 825 -5.87 1.10 12.68
C GLY A 825 -7.27 0.65 12.21
N LEU A 826 -7.39 -0.47 11.49
CA LEU A 826 -8.69 -0.94 10.97
C LEU A 826 -9.59 -1.55 12.07
N LEU A 827 -8.99 -2.14 13.11
CA LEU A 827 -9.71 -2.68 14.26
C LEU A 827 -10.14 -1.60 15.26
N GLU A 828 -9.45 -0.46 15.32
CA GLU A 828 -9.92 0.73 16.04
C GLU A 828 -10.97 1.52 15.26
N VAL A 829 -10.92 1.50 13.93
CA VAL A 829 -11.99 2.06 13.07
C VAL A 829 -13.28 1.22 13.13
N ALA A 830 -13.18 -0.06 13.45
CA ALA A 830 -14.30 -0.98 13.62
C ALA A 830 -14.86 -1.08 15.06
N LYS A 831 -14.19 -0.47 16.05
CA LYS A 831 -14.65 -0.32 17.44
C LYS A 831 -15.30 1.03 17.64
#